data_AF-A0A6G3MDS5-F1
#
_entry.id   AF-A0A6G3MDS5-F1
#
_cell.length_a   1.000
_cell.length_b   1.000
_cell.length_c   1.000
_cell.angle_alpha   90.00
_cell.angle_beta   90.00
_cell.angle_gamma   90.00
#
_symmetry.space_group_name_H-M   'P 1'
#
loop_
_entity.id
_entity.type
_entity.pdbx_description
1 polymer ?
#
loop_
_entity_poly.entity_id
_entity_poly.type
_entity_poly.pdbx_seq_one_letter_code
_entity_poly.pdbx_strand_id
1 'polypeptide(L)'
;MSTKSAVELDEERKRNQAYEYLCHLEEAKKWLEYVLKKELPNSCDLEQHLRTAVDLALLASIVSPKSCPKNKIYDLDLKRFEERGLHYKHTDNIIMFIRACVAIGLPKVFHIETVDLYDAKNPVKVIFCIHALSHLLAKRGVFPLIKNLFGEIEFAEHEITRIQKYLENSGIRLPAFSKIGGILAGELSEDDAAVHAAIMLVSEALDLGDVKVLLERLKNPVLHFHNVHESNVPLYFEDMKQRKNKKVGMHEKRRPSQDEEDVYDKILSHAEIQDSINAVNIDTIVKLVNIALQTGDNNSLRQSFLSEDLGNIEAVSDNGDKYVDRALTCFKNNDNNEFTFTDVKNIVQEVNHEVEQTKNTLIFVNKLNVLLNKKDTPGLITLLKTPPYGFIQVDTERGELLVSYLNHIKELDGAFSACTLANQLKVLSSLIVVNKCIENQDSAKLFTELQNPDLHLTGLEHESALQYLSDLTKKRNQKELSLGSPNADLLLHEIEIVVNKVNQTVIEEMGKLEIISKINDCLDQATSDQILELLLNPKGKFKNVMPTNKDVYLQSFKHFKETLEGPDDGSQSIWHNNIQNLIDEYNPLTECAREIVEKIDHLNISLIDNNKPQLMHHLKLLNITGLIPECSVDSYFKALKNSLLCRSADHDWSGWLDHHICTPSKDFYYNHKTKQFTWFSVPSEYTANVGYLNSLMIQQVCNHVCSEYNRELYFKSNLESIFFLQSFHKTNSIYQGFKEHL
;
A
#
# COMPACT_ATOMS: atom_id res chain seq x y z
N MET A 1 -66.84 -44.44 -3.83
CA MET A 1 -66.35 -43.61 -4.97
C MET A 1 -67.34 -42.48 -5.15
N SER A 2 -67.00 -41.27 -4.71
CA SER A 2 -67.86 -40.10 -4.89
C SER A 2 -67.89 -39.75 -6.36
N THR A 3 -69.06 -39.83 -7.00
CA THR A 3 -69.29 -39.31 -8.35
C THR A 3 -69.09 -37.80 -8.29
N LYS A 4 -67.91 -37.34 -8.71
CA LYS A 4 -67.62 -35.91 -8.90
C LYS A 4 -68.68 -35.32 -9.81
N SER A 5 -69.24 -34.17 -9.41
CA SER A 5 -70.22 -33.43 -10.21
C SER A 5 -69.58 -33.01 -11.55
N ALA A 6 -70.39 -32.88 -12.61
CA ALA A 6 -69.91 -32.41 -13.92
C ALA A 6 -69.20 -31.04 -13.84
N VAL A 7 -69.56 -30.22 -12.83
CA VAL A 7 -68.92 -28.93 -12.55
C VAL A 7 -67.54 -29.11 -11.92
N GLU A 8 -67.40 -30.03 -10.98
CA GLU A 8 -66.12 -30.31 -10.29
C GLU A 8 -65.09 -30.94 -11.25
N LEU A 9 -65.54 -31.77 -12.20
CA LEU A 9 -64.69 -32.35 -13.24
C LEU A 9 -64.21 -31.29 -14.24
N ASP A 10 -65.05 -30.29 -14.55
CA ASP A 10 -64.67 -29.18 -15.44
C ASP A 10 -63.68 -28.21 -14.75
N GLU A 11 -63.88 -27.94 -13.46
CA GLU A 11 -62.95 -27.13 -12.64
C GLU A 11 -61.58 -27.81 -12.48
N GLU A 12 -61.55 -29.12 -12.21
CA GLU A 12 -60.31 -29.89 -12.11
C GLU A 12 -59.57 -29.96 -13.45
N ARG A 13 -60.31 -30.06 -14.57
CA ARG A 13 -59.74 -30.00 -15.91
C ARG A 13 -59.09 -28.64 -16.19
N LYS A 14 -59.77 -27.54 -15.89
CA LYS A 14 -59.26 -26.17 -16.06
C LYS A 14 -58.04 -25.90 -15.19
N ARG A 15 -58.05 -26.38 -13.95
CA ARG A 15 -56.90 -26.33 -13.04
C ARG A 15 -55.70 -27.06 -13.65
N ASN A 16 -55.89 -28.27 -14.17
CA ASN A 16 -54.80 -29.05 -14.75
C ASN A 16 -54.22 -28.37 -16.01
N GLN A 17 -55.07 -27.77 -16.86
CA GLN A 17 -54.62 -26.98 -18.00
C GLN A 17 -53.80 -25.75 -17.60
N ALA A 18 -54.19 -25.07 -16.51
CA ALA A 18 -53.43 -23.93 -15.98
C ALA A 18 -52.07 -24.37 -15.41
N TYR A 19 -52.02 -25.50 -14.71
CA TYR A 19 -50.79 -26.09 -14.20
C TYR A 19 -49.86 -26.55 -15.33
N GLU A 20 -50.40 -27.21 -16.36
CA GLU A 20 -49.66 -27.61 -17.56
C GLU A 20 -49.04 -26.39 -18.26
N TYR A 21 -49.80 -25.31 -18.40
CA TYR A 21 -49.29 -24.10 -19.01
C TYR A 21 -48.16 -23.45 -18.21
N LEU A 22 -48.26 -23.44 -16.87
CA LEU A 22 -47.21 -22.95 -15.99
C LEU A 22 -45.91 -23.77 -16.12
N CYS A 23 -46.02 -25.09 -16.24
CA CYS A 23 -44.87 -25.93 -16.56
C CYS A 23 -44.22 -25.49 -17.86
N HIS A 24 -45.00 -25.31 -18.95
CA HIS A 24 -44.45 -24.88 -20.24
C HIS A 24 -43.81 -23.49 -20.23
N LEU A 25 -44.30 -22.56 -19.41
CA LEU A 25 -43.68 -21.26 -19.18
C LEU A 25 -42.31 -21.41 -18.49
N GLU A 26 -42.23 -22.21 -17.44
CA GLU A 26 -40.99 -22.47 -16.70
C GLU A 26 -39.95 -23.22 -17.55
N GLU A 27 -40.40 -24.16 -18.38
CA GLU A 27 -39.57 -24.86 -19.36
C GLU A 27 -38.97 -23.87 -20.37
N ALA A 28 -39.81 -23.01 -20.95
CA ALA A 28 -39.38 -22.01 -21.93
C ALA A 28 -38.42 -20.99 -21.30
N LYS A 29 -38.70 -20.57 -20.07
CA LYS A 29 -37.83 -19.69 -19.27
C LYS A 29 -36.44 -20.31 -19.12
N LYS A 30 -36.33 -21.49 -18.50
CA LYS A 30 -35.02 -22.13 -18.22
C LYS A 30 -34.22 -22.37 -19.50
N TRP A 31 -34.90 -22.71 -20.59
CA TRP A 31 -34.25 -22.89 -21.88
C TRP A 31 -33.73 -21.56 -22.45
N LEU A 32 -34.53 -20.49 -22.40
CA LEU A 32 -34.07 -19.14 -22.80
C LEU A 32 -32.90 -18.66 -21.94
N GLU A 33 -32.92 -18.88 -20.63
CA GLU A 33 -31.83 -18.52 -19.72
C GLU A 33 -30.53 -19.24 -20.09
N TYR A 34 -30.63 -20.53 -20.40
CA TYR A 34 -29.49 -21.33 -20.87
C TYR A 34 -28.91 -20.80 -22.19
N VAL A 35 -29.77 -20.48 -23.17
CA VAL A 35 -29.33 -20.02 -24.50
C VAL A 35 -28.76 -18.60 -24.43
N LEU A 36 -29.41 -17.71 -23.67
CA LEU A 36 -29.05 -16.29 -23.59
C LEU A 36 -27.95 -16.01 -22.55
N LYS A 37 -27.68 -16.95 -21.64
CA LYS A 37 -26.78 -16.79 -20.48
C LYS A 37 -27.16 -15.57 -19.62
N LYS A 38 -28.46 -15.40 -19.40
CA LYS A 38 -29.08 -14.29 -18.64
C LYS A 38 -30.25 -14.85 -17.83
N GLU A 39 -30.49 -14.31 -16.64
CA GLU A 39 -31.67 -14.65 -15.82
C GLU A 39 -32.93 -13.93 -16.34
N LEU A 40 -34.06 -14.65 -16.38
CA LEU A 40 -35.38 -14.14 -16.80
C LEU A 40 -36.34 -14.05 -15.59
N PRO A 41 -37.40 -13.22 -15.67
CA PRO A 41 -38.35 -13.04 -14.57
C PRO A 41 -39.13 -14.32 -14.23
N ASN A 42 -39.96 -14.28 -13.19
CA ASN A 42 -40.80 -15.42 -12.81
C ASN A 42 -41.71 -15.86 -13.97
N SER A 43 -42.03 -17.15 -14.04
CA SER A 43 -42.82 -17.77 -15.11
C SER A 43 -44.20 -17.15 -15.29
N CYS A 44 -44.82 -16.66 -14.21
CA CYS A 44 -46.08 -15.91 -14.28
C CYS A 44 -45.98 -14.56 -15.02
N ASP A 45 -44.81 -13.94 -15.08
CA ASP A 45 -44.59 -12.62 -15.69
C ASP A 45 -43.76 -12.71 -16.99
N LEU A 46 -43.36 -13.93 -17.38
CA LEU A 46 -42.55 -14.20 -18.57
C LEU A 46 -43.20 -13.68 -19.85
N GLU A 47 -44.50 -13.94 -20.05
CA GLU A 47 -45.23 -13.46 -21.23
C GLU A 47 -45.16 -11.94 -21.37
N GLN A 48 -45.31 -11.22 -20.26
CA GLN A 48 -45.29 -9.77 -20.24
C GLN A 48 -43.87 -9.23 -20.50
N HIS A 49 -42.84 -9.92 -20.01
CA HIS A 49 -41.43 -9.59 -20.27
C HIS A 49 -41.08 -9.73 -21.75
N LEU A 50 -41.52 -10.82 -22.38
CA LEU A 50 -41.24 -11.11 -23.79
C LEU A 50 -41.90 -10.11 -24.76
N ARG A 51 -42.82 -9.24 -24.32
CA ARG A 51 -43.52 -8.26 -25.19
C ARG A 51 -42.59 -7.25 -25.86
N THR A 52 -41.46 -6.92 -25.23
CA THR A 52 -40.41 -6.06 -25.85
C THR A 52 -39.66 -6.79 -26.96
N ALA A 53 -39.76 -8.12 -26.98
CA ALA A 53 -39.09 -9.07 -27.86
C ALA A 53 -37.57 -8.93 -27.91
N VAL A 54 -36.95 -8.25 -26.94
CA VAL A 54 -35.49 -8.07 -26.88
C VAL A 54 -34.80 -9.42 -26.71
N ASP A 55 -35.30 -10.27 -25.81
CA ASP A 55 -34.73 -11.61 -25.58
C ASP A 55 -34.96 -12.54 -26.79
N LEU A 56 -36.10 -12.43 -27.47
CA LEU A 56 -36.38 -13.17 -28.71
C LEU A 56 -35.49 -12.69 -29.88
N ALA A 57 -35.24 -11.39 -29.96
CA ALA A 57 -34.31 -10.79 -30.89
C ALA A 57 -32.87 -11.22 -30.63
N LEU A 58 -32.48 -11.34 -29.36
CA LEU A 58 -31.18 -11.89 -28.97
C LEU A 58 -31.06 -13.35 -29.36
N LEU A 59 -32.08 -14.16 -29.08
CA LEU A 59 -32.15 -15.55 -29.53
C LEU A 59 -32.02 -15.65 -31.06
N ALA A 60 -32.74 -14.82 -31.80
CA ALA A 60 -32.65 -14.72 -33.26
C ALA A 60 -31.22 -14.39 -33.74
N SER A 61 -30.51 -13.51 -33.02
CA SER A 61 -29.14 -13.14 -33.35
C SER A 61 -28.13 -14.23 -33.09
N ILE A 62 -28.37 -15.07 -32.08
CA ILE A 62 -27.53 -16.22 -31.75
C ILE A 62 -27.72 -17.32 -32.79
N VAL A 63 -28.97 -17.61 -33.15
CA VAL A 63 -29.31 -18.73 -34.03
C VAL A 63 -29.14 -18.38 -35.51
N SER A 64 -29.35 -17.12 -35.91
CA SER A 64 -29.20 -16.66 -37.29
C SER A 64 -28.45 -15.32 -37.38
N PRO A 65 -27.15 -15.28 -37.03
CA PRO A 65 -26.38 -14.02 -36.96
C PRO A 65 -26.26 -13.31 -38.32
N LYS A 66 -26.31 -14.06 -39.43
CA LYS A 66 -26.25 -13.50 -40.79
C LYS A 66 -27.52 -12.72 -41.15
N SER A 67 -28.69 -13.19 -40.71
CA SER A 67 -29.98 -12.58 -41.03
C SER A 67 -30.38 -11.52 -40.00
N CYS A 68 -29.97 -11.70 -38.75
CA CYS A 68 -30.45 -10.96 -37.58
C CYS A 68 -29.27 -10.48 -36.71
N PRO A 69 -28.49 -9.47 -37.12
CA PRO A 69 -27.31 -9.05 -36.37
C PRO A 69 -27.67 -8.32 -35.07
N LYS A 70 -26.91 -8.56 -34.00
CA LYS A 70 -27.15 -8.02 -32.64
C LYS A 70 -27.22 -6.49 -32.59
N ASN A 71 -26.50 -5.78 -33.47
CA ASN A 71 -26.50 -4.32 -33.52
C ASN A 71 -27.81 -3.69 -34.02
N LYS A 72 -28.73 -4.48 -34.59
CA LYS A 72 -30.05 -4.01 -35.05
C LYS A 72 -31.17 -4.21 -34.03
N ILE A 73 -30.86 -4.76 -32.85
CA ILE A 73 -31.82 -4.96 -31.77
C ILE A 73 -32.17 -3.61 -31.17
N TYR A 74 -33.47 -3.29 -31.15
CA TYR A 74 -33.98 -2.08 -30.52
C TYR A 74 -34.06 -2.27 -29.01
N ASP A 75 -33.61 -1.27 -28.24
CA ASP A 75 -33.68 -1.22 -26.78
C ASP A 75 -33.02 -2.42 -26.06
N LEU A 76 -31.81 -2.77 -26.50
CA LEU A 76 -31.05 -3.90 -25.96
C LEU A 76 -30.86 -3.85 -24.43
N ASP A 77 -30.68 -2.66 -23.88
CA ASP A 77 -30.47 -2.44 -22.43
C ASP A 77 -31.80 -2.27 -21.66
N LEU A 78 -32.96 -2.34 -22.32
CA LEU A 78 -34.30 -2.10 -21.77
C LEU A 78 -34.53 -0.71 -21.11
N LYS A 79 -33.57 0.22 -21.21
CA LYS A 79 -33.68 1.56 -20.62
C LYS A 79 -34.91 2.34 -21.10
N ARG A 80 -35.26 2.21 -22.38
CA ARG A 80 -36.42 2.94 -22.93
C ARG A 80 -37.73 2.32 -22.49
N PHE A 81 -37.76 1.00 -22.34
CA PHE A 81 -38.88 0.28 -21.75
C PHE A 81 -39.08 0.65 -20.28
N GLU A 82 -38.01 0.76 -19.49
CA GLU A 82 -38.07 1.19 -18.09
C GLU A 82 -38.57 2.65 -17.94
N GLU A 83 -38.13 3.55 -18.82
CA GLU A 83 -38.54 4.96 -18.77
C GLU A 83 -39.95 5.24 -19.29
N ARG A 84 -40.38 4.55 -20.36
CA ARG A 84 -41.59 4.92 -21.13
C ARG A 84 -42.52 3.75 -21.47
N GLY A 85 -42.20 2.54 -21.04
CA GLY A 85 -42.96 1.33 -21.37
C GLY A 85 -42.81 0.87 -22.82
N LEU A 86 -43.78 0.08 -23.30
CA LEU A 86 -43.72 -0.55 -24.61
C LEU A 86 -43.83 0.48 -25.76
N HIS A 87 -42.77 0.58 -26.55
CA HIS A 87 -42.69 1.44 -27.73
C HIS A 87 -42.92 0.67 -29.04
N TYR A 88 -43.55 1.29 -30.06
CA TYR A 88 -43.84 0.65 -31.37
C TYR A 88 -42.61 0.00 -32.01
N LYS A 89 -41.44 0.63 -31.93
CA LYS A 89 -40.18 0.06 -32.46
C LYS A 89 -39.81 -1.33 -31.89
N HIS A 90 -40.37 -1.78 -30.77
CA HIS A 90 -40.20 -3.17 -30.32
C HIS A 90 -40.81 -4.19 -31.31
N THR A 91 -41.72 -3.79 -32.20
CA THR A 91 -42.19 -4.65 -33.30
C THR A 91 -41.06 -5.07 -34.23
N ASP A 92 -40.02 -4.25 -34.38
CA ASP A 92 -38.85 -4.59 -35.20
C ASP A 92 -38.09 -5.80 -34.62
N ASN A 93 -38.03 -5.90 -33.28
CA ASN A 93 -37.45 -7.06 -32.58
C ASN A 93 -38.27 -8.34 -32.85
N ILE A 94 -39.61 -8.24 -32.83
CA ILE A 94 -40.51 -9.36 -33.14
C ILE A 94 -40.33 -9.82 -34.60
N ILE A 95 -40.30 -8.87 -35.53
CA ILE A 95 -40.09 -9.16 -36.96
C ILE A 95 -38.72 -9.83 -37.17
N MET A 96 -37.70 -9.40 -36.43
CA MET A 96 -36.38 -10.01 -36.49
C MET A 96 -36.40 -11.47 -36.01
N PHE A 97 -37.15 -11.77 -34.95
CA PHE A 97 -37.36 -13.15 -34.50
C PHE A 97 -38.09 -14.00 -35.55
N ILE A 98 -39.18 -13.51 -36.12
CA ILE A 98 -39.92 -14.22 -37.19
C ILE A 98 -39.02 -14.48 -38.40
N ARG A 99 -38.19 -13.50 -38.81
CA ARG A 99 -37.21 -13.68 -39.90
C ARG A 99 -36.20 -14.77 -39.59
N ALA A 100 -35.75 -14.89 -38.34
CA ALA A 100 -34.88 -15.99 -37.93
C ALA A 100 -35.61 -17.33 -38.02
N CYS A 101 -36.84 -17.46 -37.52
CA CYS A 101 -37.64 -18.68 -37.64
C CYS A 101 -37.77 -19.15 -39.10
N VAL A 102 -38.06 -18.21 -40.02
CA VAL A 102 -38.11 -18.49 -41.48
C VAL A 102 -36.75 -18.93 -42.01
N ALA A 103 -35.67 -18.22 -41.66
CA ALA A 103 -34.32 -18.54 -42.13
C ALA A 103 -33.81 -19.90 -41.61
N ILE A 104 -34.24 -20.30 -40.42
CA ILE A 104 -33.90 -21.58 -39.81
C ILE A 104 -34.80 -22.69 -40.39
N GLY A 105 -35.90 -22.36 -41.07
CA GLY A 105 -36.80 -23.34 -41.69
C GLY A 105 -37.80 -23.94 -40.71
N LEU A 106 -38.23 -23.18 -39.69
CA LEU A 106 -39.33 -23.58 -38.83
C LEU A 106 -40.63 -23.65 -39.67
N PRO A 107 -41.48 -24.68 -39.52
CA PRO A 107 -42.74 -24.75 -40.26
C PRO A 107 -43.66 -23.57 -39.95
N LYS A 108 -44.37 -23.08 -40.97
CA LYS A 108 -45.24 -21.90 -40.85
C LYS A 108 -46.35 -22.05 -39.80
N VAL A 109 -46.75 -23.29 -39.48
CA VAL A 109 -47.74 -23.62 -38.45
C VAL A 109 -47.30 -23.11 -37.07
N PHE A 110 -45.99 -23.03 -36.81
CA PHE A 110 -45.43 -22.55 -35.54
C PHE A 110 -45.13 -21.04 -35.54
N HIS A 111 -45.25 -20.34 -36.67
CA HIS A 111 -44.89 -18.93 -36.73
C HIS A 111 -45.88 -18.04 -35.97
N ILE A 112 -45.32 -17.09 -35.22
CA ILE A 112 -46.08 -16.05 -34.55
C ILE A 112 -46.34 -14.86 -35.48
N GLU A 113 -47.37 -14.10 -35.18
CA GLU A 113 -47.64 -12.79 -35.75
C GLU A 113 -47.21 -11.68 -34.80
N THR A 114 -46.97 -10.47 -35.31
CA THR A 114 -46.56 -9.34 -34.45
C THR A 114 -47.60 -9.00 -33.39
N VAL A 115 -48.89 -9.15 -33.72
CA VAL A 115 -50.03 -8.90 -32.81
C VAL A 115 -50.14 -9.95 -31.70
N ASP A 116 -49.64 -11.17 -31.93
CA ASP A 116 -49.69 -12.26 -30.94
C ASP A 116 -48.91 -11.84 -29.68
N LEU A 117 -47.79 -11.13 -29.85
CA LEU A 117 -46.88 -10.73 -28.77
C LEU A 117 -46.96 -9.24 -28.40
N TYR A 118 -46.94 -8.32 -29.37
CA TYR A 118 -46.92 -6.88 -29.08
C TYR A 118 -48.19 -6.42 -28.35
N ASP A 119 -49.35 -6.79 -28.88
CA ASP A 119 -50.67 -6.51 -28.31
C ASP A 119 -51.14 -7.57 -27.31
N ALA A 120 -50.30 -8.59 -27.04
CA ALA A 120 -50.59 -9.75 -26.20
C ALA A 120 -51.91 -10.45 -26.59
N LYS A 121 -52.21 -10.57 -27.89
CA LYS A 121 -53.43 -11.24 -28.38
C LYS A 121 -53.37 -12.75 -28.26
N ASN A 122 -52.18 -13.34 -28.37
CA ASN A 122 -52.00 -14.79 -28.24
C ASN A 122 -50.56 -15.14 -27.79
N PRO A 123 -50.17 -14.79 -26.55
CA PRO A 123 -48.82 -15.09 -26.04
C PRO A 123 -48.59 -16.60 -25.86
N VAL A 124 -49.66 -17.40 -25.69
CA VAL A 124 -49.58 -18.88 -25.66
C VAL A 124 -48.93 -19.43 -26.93
N LYS A 125 -49.24 -18.86 -28.09
CA LYS A 125 -48.63 -19.22 -29.38
C LYS A 125 -47.15 -18.85 -29.45
N VAL A 126 -46.71 -17.83 -28.72
CA VAL A 126 -45.29 -17.45 -28.61
C VAL A 126 -44.52 -18.50 -27.84
N ILE A 127 -45.06 -18.97 -26.71
CA ILE A 127 -44.46 -20.07 -25.94
C ILE A 127 -44.43 -21.35 -26.80
N PHE A 128 -45.51 -21.67 -27.51
CA PHE A 128 -45.56 -22.80 -28.44
C PHE A 128 -44.50 -22.72 -29.55
N CYS A 129 -44.27 -21.53 -30.11
CA CYS A 129 -43.20 -21.29 -31.09
C CYS A 129 -41.80 -21.50 -30.51
N ILE A 130 -41.54 -21.04 -29.28
CA ILE A 130 -40.25 -21.23 -28.59
C ILE A 130 -39.98 -22.72 -28.36
N HIS A 131 -41.00 -23.48 -27.92
CA HIS A 131 -40.91 -24.93 -27.77
C HIS A 131 -40.58 -25.62 -29.10
N ALA A 132 -41.31 -25.30 -30.18
CA ALA A 132 -41.04 -25.86 -31.50
C ALA A 132 -39.65 -25.50 -32.03
N LEU A 133 -39.19 -24.26 -31.79
CA LEU A 133 -37.85 -23.82 -32.14
C LEU A 133 -36.78 -24.58 -31.36
N SER A 134 -36.99 -24.81 -30.05
CA SER A 134 -36.09 -25.61 -29.22
C SER A 134 -35.94 -27.04 -29.75
N HIS A 135 -37.04 -27.70 -30.10
CA HIS A 135 -37.01 -29.04 -30.72
C HIS A 135 -36.21 -29.05 -32.03
N LEU A 136 -36.42 -28.06 -32.89
CA LEU A 136 -35.70 -27.95 -34.16
C LEU A 136 -34.19 -27.72 -33.96
N LEU A 137 -33.81 -26.89 -32.98
CA LEU A 137 -32.41 -26.58 -32.68
C LEU A 137 -31.68 -27.72 -31.98
N ALA A 138 -32.37 -28.47 -31.13
CA ALA A 138 -31.86 -29.70 -30.53
C ALA A 138 -31.58 -30.77 -31.57
N LYS A 139 -32.50 -30.95 -32.53
CA LYS A 139 -32.31 -31.88 -33.65
C LYS A 139 -31.11 -31.50 -34.54
N ARG A 140 -30.73 -30.23 -34.59
CA ARG A 140 -29.56 -29.73 -35.31
C ARG A 140 -28.27 -29.70 -34.47
N GLY A 141 -28.33 -30.14 -33.21
CA GLY A 141 -27.18 -30.13 -32.30
C GLY A 141 -26.70 -28.71 -31.92
N VAL A 142 -27.53 -27.68 -32.08
CA VAL A 142 -27.15 -26.28 -31.78
C VAL A 142 -27.34 -25.97 -30.29
N PHE A 143 -28.46 -26.40 -29.71
CA PHE A 143 -28.80 -26.21 -28.29
C PHE A 143 -29.45 -27.48 -27.72
N PRO A 144 -29.36 -27.74 -26.41
CA PRO A 144 -30.04 -28.89 -25.82
C PRO A 144 -31.56 -28.76 -25.92
N LEU A 145 -32.24 -29.92 -25.92
CA LEU A 145 -33.70 -29.98 -25.91
C LEU A 145 -34.26 -29.35 -24.63
N ILE A 146 -35.38 -28.64 -24.77
CA ILE A 146 -36.13 -28.12 -23.63
C ILE A 146 -36.54 -29.27 -22.71
N LYS A 147 -36.26 -29.14 -21.41
CA LYS A 147 -36.59 -30.17 -20.43
C LYS A 147 -38.10 -30.22 -20.21
N ASN A 148 -38.63 -31.41 -19.92
CA ASN A 148 -40.02 -31.57 -19.51
C ASN A 148 -40.10 -31.52 -17.98
N LEU A 149 -40.75 -30.50 -17.44
CA LEU A 149 -40.84 -30.21 -16.00
C LEU A 149 -42.23 -30.52 -15.44
N PHE A 150 -43.15 -31.03 -16.28
CA PHE A 150 -44.49 -31.38 -15.83
C PHE A 150 -44.46 -32.50 -14.79
N GLY A 151 -44.91 -32.16 -13.57
CA GLY A 151 -44.91 -33.04 -12.41
C GLY A 151 -43.60 -33.08 -11.61
N GLU A 152 -42.57 -32.35 -12.03
CA GLU A 152 -41.31 -32.18 -11.28
C GLU A 152 -41.29 -30.90 -10.44
N ILE A 153 -42.15 -29.92 -10.78
CA ILE A 153 -42.22 -28.61 -10.15
C ILE A 153 -43.61 -28.39 -9.55
N GLU A 154 -43.63 -27.91 -8.30
CA GLU A 154 -44.86 -27.48 -7.62
C GLU A 154 -44.99 -25.96 -7.71
N PHE A 155 -46.16 -25.48 -8.13
CA PHE A 155 -46.50 -24.05 -8.17
C PHE A 155 -47.41 -23.70 -7.02
N ALA A 156 -47.37 -22.44 -6.57
CA ALA A 156 -48.25 -21.99 -5.53
C ALA A 156 -49.71 -21.90 -6.04
N GLU A 157 -50.66 -22.23 -5.17
CA GLU A 157 -52.08 -22.32 -5.53
C GLU A 157 -52.65 -21.03 -6.14
N HIS A 158 -52.14 -19.87 -5.71
CA HIS A 158 -52.53 -18.57 -6.23
C HIS A 158 -52.01 -18.30 -7.66
N GLU A 159 -50.88 -18.90 -8.05
CA GLU A 159 -50.32 -18.80 -9.41
C GLU A 159 -51.16 -19.62 -10.40
N ILE A 160 -51.52 -20.85 -10.01
CA ILE A 160 -52.42 -21.71 -10.80
C ILE A 160 -53.78 -21.01 -10.98
N THR A 161 -54.33 -20.44 -9.92
CA THR A 161 -55.59 -19.68 -9.98
C THR A 161 -55.50 -18.44 -10.87
N ARG A 162 -54.35 -17.74 -10.87
CA ARG A 162 -54.10 -16.56 -11.73
C ARG A 162 -54.09 -16.95 -13.20
N ILE A 163 -53.37 -18.02 -13.56
CA ILE A 163 -53.32 -18.52 -14.95
C ILE A 163 -54.65 -19.11 -15.38
N GLN A 164 -55.37 -19.82 -14.50
CA GLN A 164 -56.70 -20.34 -14.80
C GLN A 164 -57.68 -19.21 -15.19
N LYS A 165 -57.76 -18.15 -14.37
CA LYS A 165 -58.58 -16.96 -14.69
C LYS A 165 -58.12 -16.26 -15.97
N TYR A 166 -56.81 -16.21 -16.21
CA TYR A 166 -56.23 -15.61 -17.40
C TYR A 166 -56.64 -16.37 -18.68
N LEU A 167 -56.57 -17.69 -18.69
CA LEU A 167 -56.99 -18.53 -19.80
C LEU A 167 -58.50 -18.44 -20.06
N GLU A 168 -59.32 -18.42 -18.99
CA GLU A 168 -60.77 -18.25 -19.07
C GLU A 168 -61.16 -16.89 -19.65
N ASN A 169 -60.54 -15.81 -19.20
CA ASN A 169 -60.83 -14.44 -19.66
C ASN A 169 -60.35 -14.18 -21.09
N SER A 170 -59.26 -14.84 -21.52
CA SER A 170 -58.67 -14.63 -22.85
C SER A 170 -59.32 -15.50 -23.92
N GLY A 171 -60.02 -16.57 -23.54
CA GLY A 171 -60.68 -17.50 -24.49
C GLY A 171 -59.71 -18.27 -25.39
N ILE A 172 -58.41 -18.27 -25.07
CA ILE A 172 -57.34 -18.90 -25.85
C ILE A 172 -57.32 -20.40 -25.51
N ARG A 173 -57.39 -21.25 -26.54
CA ARG A 173 -57.18 -22.70 -26.37
C ARG A 173 -55.69 -23.01 -26.37
N LEU A 174 -55.24 -23.83 -25.43
CA LEU A 174 -53.86 -24.31 -25.41
C LEU A 174 -53.59 -25.15 -26.67
N PRO A 175 -52.49 -24.88 -27.40
CA PRO A 175 -52.01 -25.73 -28.47
C PRO A 175 -51.46 -27.05 -27.89
N ALA A 176 -51.41 -28.09 -28.71
CA ALA A 176 -50.93 -29.40 -28.29
C ALA A 176 -49.40 -29.44 -28.21
N PHE A 177 -48.82 -29.01 -27.08
CA PHE A 177 -47.38 -28.99 -26.83
C PHE A 177 -46.73 -30.37 -26.96
N SER A 178 -47.43 -31.44 -26.58
CA SER A 178 -46.97 -32.83 -26.75
C SER A 178 -46.79 -33.24 -28.21
N LYS A 179 -47.56 -32.67 -29.15
CA LYS A 179 -47.53 -33.05 -30.57
C LYS A 179 -46.48 -32.32 -31.40
N ILE A 180 -45.70 -31.42 -30.79
CA ILE A 180 -44.68 -30.62 -31.49
C ILE A 180 -43.65 -31.52 -32.18
N GLY A 181 -43.17 -32.56 -31.47
CA GLY A 181 -42.19 -33.52 -32.00
C GLY A 181 -42.71 -34.26 -33.24
N GLY A 182 -43.94 -34.79 -33.17
CA GLY A 182 -44.59 -35.48 -34.29
C GLY A 182 -44.86 -34.58 -35.49
N ILE A 183 -45.28 -33.34 -35.27
CA ILE A 183 -45.51 -32.35 -36.34
C ILE A 183 -44.19 -31.97 -37.04
N LEU A 184 -43.09 -31.82 -36.29
CA LEU A 184 -41.75 -31.55 -36.84
C LEU A 184 -41.15 -32.76 -37.57
N ALA A 185 -41.46 -33.99 -37.13
CA ALA A 185 -41.03 -35.22 -37.79
C ALA A 185 -41.80 -35.51 -39.08
N GLY A 186 -43.08 -35.14 -39.15
CA GLY A 186 -43.93 -35.37 -40.33
C GLY A 186 -43.59 -34.53 -41.57
N GLU A 187 -42.80 -33.45 -41.43
CA GLU A 187 -42.47 -32.52 -42.54
C GLU A 187 -40.97 -32.46 -42.93
N LEU A 188 -40.09 -33.32 -42.37
CA LEU A 188 -38.65 -33.27 -42.64
C LEU A 188 -38.02 -34.66 -42.92
N SER A 189 -37.44 -34.80 -44.12
CA SER A 189 -36.36 -35.72 -44.61
C SER A 189 -36.40 -37.24 -44.30
N GLU A 190 -36.16 -38.06 -45.34
CA GLU A 190 -36.06 -39.53 -45.31
C GLU A 190 -35.00 -40.08 -44.31
N ASP A 191 -33.97 -39.31 -43.98
CA ASP A 191 -32.92 -39.71 -43.03
C ASP A 191 -33.41 -39.77 -41.56
N ASP A 192 -34.40 -38.97 -41.18
CA ASP A 192 -34.91 -38.94 -39.80
C ASP A 192 -35.76 -40.17 -39.46
N ALA A 193 -36.42 -40.75 -40.47
CA ALA A 193 -37.13 -42.02 -40.33
C ALA A 193 -36.17 -43.18 -40.04
N ALA A 194 -34.98 -43.16 -40.64
CA ALA A 194 -33.94 -44.16 -40.41
C ALA A 194 -33.37 -44.05 -38.98
N VAL A 195 -33.11 -42.82 -38.50
CA VAL A 195 -32.70 -42.57 -37.11
C VAL A 195 -33.79 -43.02 -36.14
N HIS A 196 -35.05 -42.69 -36.42
CA HIS A 196 -36.18 -43.10 -35.59
C HIS A 196 -36.32 -44.63 -35.51
N ALA A 197 -36.27 -45.32 -36.65
CA ALA A 197 -36.31 -46.78 -36.70
C ALA A 197 -35.14 -47.39 -35.91
N ALA A 198 -33.94 -46.82 -36.02
CA ALA A 198 -32.78 -47.28 -35.27
C ALA A 198 -32.93 -47.09 -33.75
N ILE A 199 -33.52 -45.97 -33.29
CA ILE A 199 -33.85 -45.74 -31.87
C ILE A 199 -34.91 -46.74 -31.39
N MET A 200 -35.92 -47.04 -32.21
CA MET A 200 -36.92 -48.05 -31.85
C MET A 200 -36.28 -49.44 -31.68
N LEU A 201 -35.31 -49.80 -32.54
CA LEU A 201 -34.57 -51.05 -32.41
C LEU A 201 -33.71 -51.10 -31.13
N VAL A 202 -33.15 -49.96 -30.70
CA VAL A 202 -32.49 -49.85 -29.38
C VAL A 202 -33.50 -50.07 -28.27
N SER A 203 -34.68 -49.46 -28.35
CA SER A 203 -35.76 -49.63 -27.37
C SER A 203 -36.27 -51.07 -27.28
N GLU A 204 -36.40 -51.76 -28.42
CA GLU A 204 -36.77 -53.17 -28.50
C GLU A 204 -35.69 -54.06 -27.86
N ALA A 205 -34.41 -53.79 -28.12
CA ALA A 205 -33.31 -54.50 -27.48
C ALA A 205 -33.32 -54.34 -25.94
N LEU A 206 -33.71 -53.16 -25.44
CA LEU A 206 -33.90 -52.91 -24.01
C LEU A 206 -35.06 -53.74 -23.42
N ASP A 207 -36.16 -53.90 -24.17
CA ASP A 207 -37.34 -54.68 -23.73
C ASP A 207 -37.07 -56.19 -23.74
N LEU A 208 -36.36 -56.68 -24.75
CA LEU A 208 -35.96 -58.08 -24.87
C LEU A 208 -34.91 -58.49 -23.82
N GLY A 209 -34.18 -57.53 -23.26
CA GLY A 209 -33.18 -57.79 -22.23
C GLY A 209 -31.86 -58.36 -22.75
N ASP A 210 -31.58 -58.23 -24.06
CA ASP A 210 -30.38 -58.78 -24.68
C ASP A 210 -29.29 -57.71 -24.85
N VAL A 211 -28.25 -57.82 -24.02
CA VAL A 211 -27.09 -56.91 -24.01
C VAL A 211 -26.25 -57.00 -25.29
N LYS A 212 -26.18 -58.17 -25.94
CA LYS A 212 -25.43 -58.34 -27.19
C LYS A 212 -26.13 -57.65 -28.34
N VAL A 213 -27.46 -57.82 -28.43
CA VAL A 213 -28.28 -57.12 -29.42
C VAL A 213 -28.22 -55.62 -29.18
N LEU A 214 -28.25 -55.16 -27.93
CA LEU A 214 -28.10 -53.74 -27.61
C LEU A 214 -26.79 -53.15 -28.16
N LEU A 215 -25.65 -53.83 -28.02
CA LEU A 215 -24.37 -53.38 -28.57
C LEU A 215 -24.41 -53.21 -30.09
N GLU A 216 -24.98 -54.19 -30.81
CA GLU A 216 -25.14 -54.12 -32.27
C GLU A 216 -26.02 -52.93 -32.68
N ARG A 217 -27.07 -52.63 -31.90
CA ARG A 217 -27.95 -51.47 -32.15
C ARG A 217 -27.29 -50.14 -31.82
N LEU A 218 -26.51 -50.05 -30.73
CA LEU A 218 -25.78 -48.82 -30.36
C LEU A 218 -24.65 -48.48 -31.33
N LYS A 219 -24.02 -49.50 -31.95
CA LYS A 219 -23.00 -49.31 -33.00
C LYS A 219 -23.57 -48.95 -34.38
N ASN A 220 -24.90 -48.80 -34.50
CA ASN A 220 -25.51 -48.47 -35.78
C ASN A 220 -24.97 -47.10 -36.27
N PRO A 221 -24.35 -47.03 -37.46
CA PRO A 221 -23.74 -45.80 -37.96
C PRO A 221 -24.75 -44.67 -38.16
N VAL A 222 -26.03 -44.98 -38.37
CA VAL A 222 -27.11 -44.00 -38.52
C VAL A 222 -27.36 -43.22 -37.21
N LEU A 223 -27.04 -43.82 -36.06
CA LEU A 223 -27.25 -43.18 -34.75
C LEU A 223 -26.10 -42.24 -34.36
N HIS A 224 -24.91 -42.34 -34.99
CA HIS A 224 -23.77 -41.47 -34.70
C HIS A 224 -23.47 -41.29 -33.19
N PHE A 225 -23.63 -42.35 -32.38
CA PHE A 225 -23.28 -42.29 -30.97
C PHE A 225 -21.76 -42.24 -30.79
N HIS A 226 -21.30 -41.43 -29.85
CA HIS A 226 -19.90 -41.25 -29.51
C HIS A 226 -19.57 -42.04 -28.24
N ASN A 227 -18.30 -42.46 -28.10
CA ASN A 227 -17.77 -43.09 -26.90
C ASN A 227 -18.48 -44.39 -26.47
N VAL A 228 -18.92 -45.21 -27.41
CA VAL A 228 -19.56 -46.51 -27.10
C VAL A 228 -18.48 -47.56 -26.83
N HIS A 229 -18.35 -47.99 -25.56
CA HIS A 229 -17.37 -49.01 -25.15
C HIS A 229 -18.00 -50.38 -24.92
N GLU A 230 -17.40 -51.43 -25.49
CA GLU A 230 -17.91 -52.81 -25.36
C GLU A 230 -17.92 -53.32 -23.90
N SER A 231 -16.97 -52.85 -23.08
CA SER A 231 -16.87 -53.21 -21.66
C SER A 231 -18.03 -52.66 -20.81
N ASN A 232 -18.63 -51.55 -21.24
CA ASN A 232 -19.61 -50.81 -20.45
C ASN A 232 -21.07 -51.09 -20.89
N VAL A 233 -21.28 -51.90 -21.92
CA VAL A 233 -22.61 -52.22 -22.46
C VAL A 233 -23.58 -52.79 -21.41
N PRO A 234 -23.17 -53.67 -20.49
CA PRO A 234 -24.07 -54.12 -19.43
C PRO A 234 -24.54 -52.97 -18.52
N LEU A 235 -23.66 -52.01 -18.25
CA LEU A 235 -23.97 -50.83 -17.45
C LEU A 235 -24.84 -49.83 -18.21
N TYR A 236 -24.60 -49.64 -19.52
CA TYR A 236 -25.48 -48.87 -20.40
C TYR A 236 -26.90 -49.45 -20.39
N PHE A 237 -27.03 -50.78 -20.49
CA PHE A 237 -28.32 -51.45 -20.47
C PHE A 237 -29.09 -51.15 -19.17
N GLU A 238 -28.43 -51.25 -18.01
CA GLU A 238 -29.06 -50.97 -16.72
C GLU A 238 -29.52 -49.51 -16.59
N ASP A 239 -28.65 -48.54 -16.90
CA ASP A 239 -28.98 -47.11 -16.81
C ASP A 239 -30.08 -46.71 -17.81
N MET A 240 -29.99 -47.16 -19.07
CA MET A 240 -31.02 -46.91 -20.08
C MET A 240 -32.36 -47.53 -19.67
N LYS A 241 -32.38 -48.74 -19.12
CA LYS A 241 -33.61 -49.39 -18.64
C LYS A 241 -34.23 -48.62 -17.47
N GLN A 242 -33.42 -48.14 -16.53
CA GLN A 242 -33.91 -47.29 -15.44
C GLN A 242 -34.51 -45.98 -15.95
N ARG A 243 -33.85 -45.29 -16.89
CA ARG A 243 -34.35 -44.05 -17.50
C ARG A 243 -35.64 -44.29 -18.28
N LYS A 244 -35.71 -45.36 -19.06
CA LYS A 244 -36.92 -45.76 -19.80
C LYS A 244 -38.10 -46.01 -18.86
N ASN A 245 -37.89 -46.79 -17.80
CA ASN A 245 -38.93 -47.08 -16.80
C ASN A 245 -39.44 -45.81 -16.09
N LYS A 246 -38.54 -44.87 -15.75
CA LYS A 246 -38.93 -43.58 -15.18
C LYS A 246 -39.80 -42.78 -16.15
N LYS A 247 -39.41 -42.72 -17.43
CA LYS A 247 -40.15 -42.00 -18.48
C LYS A 247 -41.54 -42.60 -18.72
N VAL A 248 -41.63 -43.93 -18.81
CA VAL A 248 -42.91 -44.66 -18.93
C VAL A 248 -43.80 -44.39 -17.70
N GLY A 249 -43.24 -44.46 -16.49
CA GLY A 249 -43.99 -44.15 -15.26
C GLY A 249 -44.45 -42.69 -15.16
N MET A 250 -43.71 -41.74 -15.73
CA MET A 250 -44.14 -40.34 -15.84
C MET A 250 -45.31 -40.19 -16.83
N HIS A 251 -45.24 -40.86 -17.98
CA HIS A 251 -46.33 -40.87 -18.96
C HIS A 251 -47.62 -41.48 -18.37
N GLU A 252 -47.52 -42.59 -17.64
CA GLU A 252 -48.69 -43.24 -17.00
C GLU A 252 -49.37 -42.35 -15.95
N LYS A 253 -48.61 -41.53 -15.22
CA LYS A 253 -49.15 -40.58 -14.23
C LYS A 253 -49.95 -39.44 -14.86
N ARG A 254 -49.68 -39.06 -16.11
CA ARG A 254 -50.33 -37.95 -16.82
C ARG A 254 -51.77 -38.24 -17.27
N ARG A 255 -52.16 -39.52 -17.38
CA ARG A 255 -53.48 -39.97 -17.90
C ARG A 255 -53.94 -39.26 -19.19
N PRO A 256 -53.15 -39.32 -20.28
CA PRO A 256 -53.53 -38.70 -21.55
C PRO A 256 -54.79 -39.34 -22.15
N SER A 257 -55.53 -38.58 -22.96
CA SER A 257 -56.67 -39.09 -23.73
C SER A 257 -56.21 -40.00 -24.88
N GLN A 258 -57.09 -40.88 -25.41
CA GLN A 258 -56.74 -41.80 -26.52
C GLN A 258 -56.22 -41.10 -27.78
N ASP A 259 -56.56 -39.82 -27.98
CA ASP A 259 -56.12 -39.00 -29.12
C ASP A 259 -54.76 -38.30 -28.89
N GLU A 260 -54.10 -38.52 -27.74
CA GLU A 260 -52.86 -37.88 -27.29
C GLU A 260 -51.70 -38.87 -27.02
N GLU A 261 -51.88 -40.17 -27.27
CA GLU A 261 -50.80 -41.15 -27.10
C GLU A 261 -49.70 -40.97 -28.16
N ASP A 262 -48.53 -40.47 -27.74
CA ASP A 262 -47.32 -40.44 -28.57
C ASP A 262 -46.39 -41.60 -28.19
N VAL A 263 -45.95 -42.37 -29.19
CA VAL A 263 -44.99 -43.48 -29.04
C VAL A 263 -43.66 -42.98 -28.44
N TYR A 264 -43.28 -41.71 -28.67
CA TYR A 264 -42.06 -41.12 -28.12
C TYR A 264 -42.09 -40.87 -26.62
N ASP A 265 -43.26 -40.86 -25.98
CA ASP A 265 -43.37 -40.69 -24.53
C ASP A 265 -42.96 -41.95 -23.76
N LYS A 266 -42.94 -43.11 -24.45
CA LYS A 266 -42.58 -44.40 -23.86
C LYS A 266 -41.18 -44.87 -24.26
N ILE A 267 -40.50 -44.14 -25.16
CA ILE A 267 -39.18 -44.50 -25.73
C ILE A 267 -38.15 -43.43 -25.38
N LEU A 268 -36.89 -43.83 -25.15
CA LEU A 268 -35.78 -42.89 -24.98
C LEU A 268 -35.44 -42.23 -26.33
N SER A 269 -35.28 -40.92 -26.31
CA SER A 269 -34.77 -40.14 -27.43
C SER A 269 -33.29 -40.42 -27.67
N HIS A 270 -32.80 -40.05 -28.86
CA HIS A 270 -31.39 -40.12 -29.21
C HIS A 270 -30.49 -39.45 -28.15
N ALA A 271 -30.84 -38.24 -27.72
CA ALA A 271 -30.10 -37.50 -26.70
C ALA A 271 -30.07 -38.23 -25.35
N GLU A 272 -31.20 -38.76 -24.90
CA GLU A 272 -31.28 -39.51 -23.63
C GLU A 272 -30.43 -40.79 -23.63
N ILE A 273 -30.30 -41.44 -24.80
CA ILE A 273 -29.43 -42.61 -25.00
C ILE A 273 -27.96 -42.19 -24.96
N GLN A 274 -27.56 -41.14 -25.69
CA GLN A 274 -26.19 -40.62 -25.65
C GLN A 274 -25.81 -40.13 -24.24
N ASP A 275 -26.72 -39.46 -23.53
CA ASP A 275 -26.51 -39.02 -22.15
C ASP A 275 -26.36 -40.20 -21.18
N SER A 276 -26.95 -41.34 -21.49
CA SER A 276 -26.80 -42.56 -20.70
C SER A 276 -25.42 -43.17 -20.90
N ILE A 277 -24.98 -43.25 -22.16
CA ILE A 277 -23.62 -43.69 -22.52
C ILE A 277 -22.58 -42.81 -21.83
N ASN A 278 -22.72 -41.49 -21.94
CA ASN A 278 -21.80 -40.52 -21.32
C ASN A 278 -21.78 -40.65 -19.78
N ALA A 279 -22.95 -40.76 -19.14
CA ALA A 279 -23.03 -40.87 -17.68
C ALA A 279 -22.35 -42.15 -17.16
N VAL A 280 -22.58 -43.27 -17.81
CA VAL A 280 -21.97 -44.56 -17.42
C VAL A 280 -20.46 -44.55 -17.67
N ASN A 281 -20.00 -43.96 -18.76
CA ASN A 281 -18.58 -43.81 -19.03
C ASN A 281 -17.88 -42.95 -17.98
N ILE A 282 -18.47 -41.79 -17.63
CA ILE A 282 -17.95 -40.91 -16.58
C ILE A 282 -17.88 -41.66 -15.25
N ASP A 283 -18.96 -42.35 -14.85
CA ASP A 283 -18.99 -43.14 -13.60
C ASP A 283 -17.92 -44.25 -13.60
N THR A 284 -17.70 -44.91 -14.73
CA THR A 284 -16.65 -45.93 -14.90
C THR A 284 -15.25 -45.31 -14.74
N ILE A 285 -14.99 -44.15 -15.35
CA ILE A 285 -13.70 -43.46 -15.20
C ILE A 285 -13.49 -43.00 -13.76
N VAL A 286 -14.51 -42.45 -13.09
CA VAL A 286 -14.42 -42.04 -11.68
C VAL A 286 -14.10 -43.24 -10.78
N LYS A 287 -14.72 -44.39 -11.03
CA LYS A 287 -14.37 -45.65 -10.34
C LYS A 287 -12.93 -46.06 -10.59
N LEU A 288 -12.44 -45.96 -11.82
CA LEU A 288 -11.03 -46.24 -12.15
C LEU A 288 -10.07 -45.27 -11.46
N VAL A 289 -10.41 -43.98 -11.37
CA VAL A 289 -9.66 -42.96 -10.61
C VAL A 289 -9.57 -43.37 -9.15
N ASN A 290 -10.70 -43.74 -8.52
CA ASN A 290 -10.73 -44.17 -7.12
C ASN A 290 -9.92 -45.45 -6.87
N ILE A 291 -10.03 -46.45 -7.76
CA ILE A 291 -9.23 -47.67 -7.68
C ILE A 291 -7.74 -47.34 -7.81
N ALA A 292 -7.35 -46.51 -8.78
CA ALA A 292 -5.97 -46.12 -9.00
C ALA A 292 -5.38 -45.32 -7.82
N LEU A 293 -6.18 -44.46 -7.18
CA LEU A 293 -5.79 -43.74 -5.95
C LEU A 293 -5.57 -44.71 -4.77
N GLN A 294 -6.42 -45.73 -4.62
CA GLN A 294 -6.29 -46.73 -3.54
C GLN A 294 -5.12 -47.69 -3.77
N THR A 295 -4.84 -48.07 -5.01
CA THR A 295 -3.74 -48.99 -5.36
C THR A 295 -2.40 -48.28 -5.54
N GLY A 296 -2.40 -46.96 -5.67
CA GLY A 296 -1.20 -46.15 -5.94
C GLY A 296 -0.69 -46.27 -7.38
N ASP A 297 -1.55 -46.65 -8.33
CA ASP A 297 -1.19 -46.76 -9.74
C ASP A 297 -1.30 -45.41 -10.47
N ASN A 298 -0.20 -44.66 -10.45
CA ASN A 298 -0.10 -43.35 -11.09
C ASN A 298 -0.30 -43.39 -12.61
N ASN A 299 0.01 -44.50 -13.29
CA ASN A 299 -0.15 -44.61 -14.74
C ASN A 299 -1.61 -44.74 -15.12
N SER A 300 -2.35 -45.60 -14.42
CA SER A 300 -3.80 -45.75 -14.60
C SER A 300 -4.55 -44.48 -14.21
N LEU A 301 -4.09 -43.78 -13.15
CA LEU A 301 -4.65 -42.49 -12.75
C LEU A 301 -4.45 -41.43 -13.84
N ARG A 302 -3.24 -41.31 -14.39
CA ARG A 302 -2.93 -40.39 -15.50
C ARG A 302 -3.78 -40.68 -16.74
N GLN A 303 -3.94 -41.95 -17.11
CA GLN A 303 -4.77 -42.35 -18.25
C GLN A 303 -6.25 -42.01 -18.01
N SER A 304 -6.74 -42.21 -16.78
CA SER A 304 -8.12 -41.91 -16.41
C SER A 304 -8.42 -40.41 -16.54
N PHE A 305 -7.53 -39.54 -16.06
CA PHE A 305 -7.68 -38.08 -16.20
C PHE A 305 -7.57 -37.57 -17.64
N LEU A 306 -6.89 -38.30 -18.52
CA LEU A 306 -6.72 -37.96 -19.94
C LEU A 306 -7.74 -38.65 -20.85
N SER A 307 -8.70 -39.39 -20.30
CA SER A 307 -9.70 -40.10 -21.09
C SER A 307 -10.69 -39.13 -21.76
N GLU A 308 -10.97 -39.36 -23.04
CA GLU A 308 -12.01 -38.66 -23.82
C GLU A 308 -13.42 -38.91 -23.27
N ASP A 309 -13.57 -39.89 -22.39
CA ASP A 309 -14.83 -40.30 -21.76
C ASP A 309 -15.27 -39.42 -20.58
N LEU A 310 -14.41 -38.53 -20.07
CA LEU A 310 -14.74 -37.59 -18.99
C LEU A 310 -15.69 -36.46 -19.43
N GLY A 311 -16.23 -36.53 -20.65
CA GLY A 311 -17.16 -35.56 -21.21
C GLY A 311 -16.47 -34.26 -21.62
N ASN A 312 -17.12 -33.12 -21.41
CA ASN A 312 -16.60 -31.79 -21.80
C ASN A 312 -15.49 -31.27 -20.86
N ILE A 313 -14.70 -32.15 -20.24
CA ILE A 313 -13.54 -31.77 -19.44
C ILE A 313 -12.35 -31.63 -20.40
N GLU A 314 -11.88 -30.39 -20.59
CA GLU A 314 -10.73 -30.07 -21.45
C GLU A 314 -9.40 -30.45 -20.76
N ALA A 315 -9.16 -31.74 -20.57
CA ALA A 315 -7.89 -32.23 -20.05
C ALA A 315 -6.76 -31.99 -21.08
N VAL A 316 -5.63 -31.47 -20.61
CA VAL A 316 -4.44 -31.17 -21.42
C VAL A 316 -3.42 -32.28 -21.23
N SER A 317 -3.01 -32.94 -22.32
CA SER A 317 -2.08 -34.07 -22.30
C SER A 317 -0.79 -33.81 -21.51
N ASP A 318 -0.26 -32.60 -21.63
CA ASP A 318 1.01 -32.18 -21.02
C ASP A 318 0.90 -31.98 -19.49
N ASN A 319 -0.33 -31.87 -18.96
CA ASN A 319 -0.60 -31.68 -17.54
C ASN A 319 -0.88 -32.99 -16.80
N GLY A 320 -0.80 -34.15 -17.48
CA GLY A 320 -1.14 -35.47 -16.91
C GLY A 320 -0.52 -35.76 -15.54
N ASP A 321 0.77 -35.48 -15.38
CA ASP A 321 1.48 -35.75 -14.11
C ASP A 321 1.05 -34.77 -13.00
N LYS A 322 0.70 -33.53 -13.36
CA LYS A 322 0.21 -32.52 -12.40
C LYS A 322 -1.19 -32.85 -11.90
N TYR A 323 -2.04 -33.45 -12.75
CA TYR A 323 -3.34 -33.97 -12.31
C TYR A 323 -3.16 -35.08 -11.28
N VAL A 324 -2.21 -36.00 -11.50
CA VAL A 324 -1.86 -37.07 -10.56
C VAL A 324 -1.39 -36.48 -9.22
N ASP A 325 -0.44 -35.54 -9.24
CA ASP A 325 0.09 -34.93 -8.02
C ASP A 325 -1.01 -34.20 -7.20
N ARG A 326 -1.89 -33.45 -7.88
CA ARG A 326 -3.03 -32.78 -7.24
C ARG A 326 -4.02 -33.79 -6.68
N ALA A 327 -4.38 -34.82 -7.45
CA ALA A 327 -5.29 -35.87 -7.02
C ALA A 327 -4.77 -36.60 -5.77
N LEU A 328 -3.49 -36.98 -5.73
CA LEU A 328 -2.87 -37.61 -4.56
C LEU A 328 -2.88 -36.69 -3.33
N THR A 329 -2.69 -35.38 -3.52
CA THR A 329 -2.74 -34.39 -2.44
C THR A 329 -4.15 -34.23 -1.90
N CYS A 330 -5.14 -34.09 -2.78
CA CYS A 330 -6.55 -33.99 -2.41
C CYS A 330 -7.05 -35.26 -1.74
N PHE A 331 -6.61 -36.44 -2.19
CA PHE A 331 -7.02 -37.72 -1.64
C PHE A 331 -6.52 -37.93 -0.20
N LYS A 332 -5.29 -37.53 0.10
CA LYS A 332 -4.73 -37.57 1.47
C LYS A 332 -5.50 -36.70 2.47
N ASN A 333 -6.15 -35.65 1.99
CA ASN A 333 -6.88 -34.68 2.81
C ASN A 333 -8.40 -34.92 2.80
N ASN A 334 -8.89 -35.98 2.13
CA ASN A 334 -10.31 -36.24 1.98
C ASN A 334 -10.80 -37.27 3.01
N ASP A 335 -11.71 -36.87 3.89
CA ASP A 335 -12.30 -37.73 4.92
C ASP A 335 -13.12 -38.89 4.35
N ASN A 336 -13.66 -38.75 3.13
CA ASN A 336 -14.57 -39.72 2.52
C ASN A 336 -13.85 -40.83 1.73
N ASN A 337 -12.52 -40.75 1.54
CA ASN A 337 -11.70 -41.74 0.80
C ASN A 337 -12.21 -42.12 -0.61
N GLU A 338 -13.05 -41.28 -1.22
CA GLU A 338 -13.61 -41.49 -2.55
C GLU A 338 -13.83 -40.14 -3.24
N PHE A 339 -13.47 -40.06 -4.52
CA PHE A 339 -13.72 -38.91 -5.37
C PHE A 339 -15.02 -39.08 -6.14
N THR A 340 -15.75 -37.98 -6.27
CA THR A 340 -16.90 -37.83 -7.16
C THR A 340 -16.44 -37.28 -8.52
N PHE A 341 -17.32 -37.31 -9.52
CA PHE A 341 -17.07 -36.63 -10.80
C PHE A 341 -16.76 -35.14 -10.63
N THR A 342 -17.40 -34.47 -9.66
CA THR A 342 -17.15 -33.05 -9.36
C THR A 342 -15.72 -32.83 -8.90
N ASP A 343 -15.18 -33.73 -8.07
CA ASP A 343 -13.81 -33.62 -7.57
C ASP A 343 -12.79 -33.78 -8.70
N VAL A 344 -12.98 -34.80 -9.55
CA VAL A 344 -12.16 -35.03 -10.75
C VAL A 344 -12.19 -33.82 -11.68
N LYS A 345 -13.38 -33.25 -11.91
CA LYS A 345 -13.56 -32.05 -12.72
C LYS A 345 -12.84 -30.84 -12.13
N ASN A 346 -12.99 -30.59 -10.83
CA ASN A 346 -12.36 -29.48 -10.14
C ASN A 346 -10.84 -29.58 -10.20
N ILE A 347 -10.28 -30.78 -9.96
CA ILE A 347 -8.84 -31.03 -10.06
C ILE A 347 -8.30 -30.65 -11.45
N VAL A 348 -8.95 -31.12 -12.53
CA VAL A 348 -8.50 -30.80 -13.89
C VAL A 348 -8.58 -29.30 -14.17
N GLN A 349 -9.69 -28.66 -13.77
CA GLN A 349 -9.91 -27.22 -13.98
C GLN A 349 -8.90 -26.36 -13.21
N GLU A 350 -8.66 -26.66 -11.94
CA GLU A 350 -7.68 -25.96 -11.10
C GLU A 350 -6.27 -26.11 -11.65
N VAL A 351 -5.84 -27.34 -11.95
CA VAL A 351 -4.49 -27.58 -12.50
C VAL A 351 -4.31 -26.88 -13.83
N ASN A 352 -5.29 -26.93 -14.72
CA ASN A 352 -5.23 -26.20 -15.99
C ASN A 352 -5.11 -24.70 -15.78
N HIS A 353 -5.92 -24.15 -14.87
CA HIS A 353 -5.88 -22.74 -14.55
C HIS A 353 -4.52 -22.32 -13.99
N GLU A 354 -3.95 -23.06 -13.04
CA GLU A 354 -2.65 -22.78 -12.44
C GLU A 354 -1.49 -22.87 -13.43
N VAL A 355 -1.51 -23.88 -14.31
CA VAL A 355 -0.48 -24.03 -15.35
C VAL A 355 -0.55 -22.86 -16.33
N GLU A 356 -1.76 -22.48 -16.75
CA GLU A 356 -1.95 -21.35 -17.65
C GLU A 356 -1.56 -20.02 -16.99
N GLN A 357 -1.87 -19.83 -15.71
CA GLN A 357 -1.41 -18.68 -14.92
C GLN A 357 0.13 -18.61 -14.84
N THR A 358 0.79 -19.75 -14.58
CA THR A 358 2.25 -19.86 -14.51
C THR A 358 2.89 -19.52 -15.85
N LYS A 359 2.30 -20.01 -16.95
CA LYS A 359 2.75 -19.71 -18.32
C LYS A 359 2.58 -18.23 -18.64
N ASN A 360 1.44 -17.64 -18.32
CA ASN A 360 1.18 -16.22 -18.52
C ASN A 360 2.13 -15.33 -17.71
N THR A 361 2.43 -15.73 -16.48
CA THR A 361 3.44 -15.09 -15.62
C THR A 361 4.82 -15.10 -16.27
N LEU A 362 5.26 -16.26 -16.77
CA LEU A 362 6.56 -16.38 -17.42
C LEU A 362 6.65 -15.56 -18.71
N ILE A 363 5.59 -15.57 -19.53
CA ILE A 363 5.50 -14.76 -20.75
C ILE A 363 5.60 -13.28 -20.41
N PHE A 364 4.89 -12.83 -19.38
CA PHE A 364 4.90 -11.45 -18.91
C PHE A 364 6.30 -11.00 -18.46
N VAL A 365 6.95 -11.77 -17.58
CA VAL A 365 8.32 -11.48 -17.09
C VAL A 365 9.33 -11.44 -18.23
N ASN A 366 9.26 -12.40 -19.16
CA ASN A 366 10.15 -12.44 -20.32
C ASN A 366 9.94 -11.23 -21.24
N LYS A 367 8.69 -10.87 -21.53
CA LYS A 367 8.38 -9.67 -22.30
C LYS A 367 8.92 -8.41 -21.63
N LEU A 368 8.73 -8.27 -20.32
CA LEU A 368 9.24 -7.13 -19.55
C LEU A 368 10.78 -7.04 -19.62
N ASN A 369 11.48 -8.15 -19.41
CA ASN A 369 12.94 -8.19 -19.51
C ASN A 369 13.44 -7.79 -20.91
N VAL A 370 12.75 -8.23 -21.98
CA VAL A 370 13.04 -7.88 -23.37
C VAL A 370 12.81 -6.38 -23.63
N LEU A 371 11.69 -5.82 -23.16
CA LEU A 371 11.38 -4.41 -23.34
C LEU A 371 12.38 -3.50 -22.60
N LEU A 372 12.80 -3.89 -21.39
CA LEU A 372 13.88 -3.20 -20.67
C LEU A 372 15.21 -3.26 -21.44
N ASN A 373 15.58 -4.40 -22.03
CA ASN A 373 16.78 -4.51 -22.88
C ASN A 373 16.72 -3.59 -24.09
N LYS A 374 15.54 -3.43 -24.69
CA LYS A 374 15.30 -2.57 -25.84
C LYS A 374 15.13 -1.08 -25.47
N LYS A 375 15.09 -0.74 -24.18
CA LYS A 375 14.76 0.60 -23.67
C LYS A 375 13.43 1.14 -24.22
N ASP A 376 12.45 0.26 -24.40
CA ASP A 376 11.13 0.60 -24.94
C ASP A 376 10.17 1.05 -23.82
N THR A 377 10.22 2.34 -23.49
CA THR A 377 9.39 2.97 -22.44
C THR A 377 7.88 2.84 -22.71
N PRO A 378 7.35 3.16 -23.91
CA PRO A 378 5.91 3.01 -24.18
C PRO A 378 5.43 1.56 -24.09
N GLY A 379 6.24 0.60 -24.57
CA GLY A 379 5.94 -0.82 -24.47
C GLY A 379 5.85 -1.29 -23.01
N LEU A 380 6.78 -0.85 -22.15
CA LEU A 380 6.79 -1.18 -20.72
C LEU A 380 5.55 -0.63 -20.00
N ILE A 381 5.21 0.63 -20.25
CA ILE A 381 4.02 1.27 -19.68
C ILE A 381 2.76 0.49 -20.09
N THR A 382 2.65 0.13 -21.37
CA THR A 382 1.48 -0.60 -21.87
C THR A 382 1.38 -1.99 -21.24
N LEU A 383 2.51 -2.69 -21.07
CA LEU A 383 2.56 -4.01 -20.45
C LEU A 383 2.14 -3.98 -18.98
N LEU A 384 2.60 -2.97 -18.22
CA LEU A 384 2.34 -2.85 -16.78
C LEU A 384 0.94 -2.33 -16.43
N LYS A 385 0.20 -1.76 -17.40
CA LYS A 385 -1.21 -1.38 -17.22
C LYS A 385 -2.12 -2.59 -17.00
N THR A 386 -1.80 -3.74 -17.60
CA THR A 386 -2.61 -4.97 -17.54
C THR A 386 -1.73 -6.16 -17.14
N PRO A 387 -1.29 -6.22 -15.87
CA PRO A 387 -0.48 -7.33 -15.40
C PRO A 387 -1.32 -8.60 -15.21
N PRO A 388 -0.73 -9.80 -15.34
CA PRO A 388 -1.43 -11.05 -15.06
C PRO A 388 -1.69 -11.23 -13.56
N TYR A 389 -2.57 -12.18 -13.21
CA TYR A 389 -2.87 -12.54 -11.82
C TYR A 389 -1.59 -12.84 -11.03
N GLY A 390 -1.48 -12.26 -9.82
CA GLY A 390 -0.30 -12.39 -8.95
C GLY A 390 0.65 -11.18 -8.93
N PHE A 391 0.49 -10.23 -9.86
CA PHE A 391 1.23 -8.96 -9.84
C PHE A 391 0.29 -7.80 -9.51
N ILE A 392 0.81 -6.80 -8.81
CA ILE A 392 0.04 -5.59 -8.53
C ILE A 392 -0.05 -4.69 -9.77
N GLN A 393 -1.18 -4.01 -9.91
CA GLN A 393 -1.33 -2.96 -10.91
C GLN A 393 -0.63 -1.70 -10.42
N VAL A 394 0.41 -1.29 -11.13
CA VAL A 394 1.17 -0.09 -10.81
C VAL A 394 0.60 1.09 -11.59
N ASP A 395 0.50 2.24 -10.93
CA ASP A 395 0.16 3.49 -11.60
C ASP A 395 1.22 3.82 -12.66
N THR A 396 0.77 4.07 -13.89
CA THR A 396 1.66 4.31 -15.03
C THR A 396 1.74 5.78 -15.45
N GLU A 397 1.13 6.69 -14.67
CA GLU A 397 1.25 8.14 -14.87
C GLU A 397 2.72 8.59 -14.80
N ARG A 398 3.52 8.01 -13.90
CA ARG A 398 4.96 8.30 -13.73
C ARG A 398 5.87 7.34 -14.50
N GLY A 399 5.71 7.32 -15.82
CA GLY A 399 6.44 6.39 -16.70
C GLY A 399 7.98 6.48 -16.61
N GLU A 400 8.53 7.69 -16.41
CA GLU A 400 9.99 7.89 -16.31
C GLU A 400 10.57 7.31 -15.02
N LEU A 401 9.88 7.48 -13.88
CA LEU A 401 10.25 6.87 -12.60
C LEU A 401 10.22 5.34 -12.69
N LEU A 402 9.16 4.79 -13.28
CA LEU A 402 8.99 3.36 -13.48
C LEU A 402 10.17 2.76 -14.26
N VAL A 403 10.54 3.39 -15.39
CA VAL A 403 11.61 2.87 -16.24
C VAL A 403 12.98 3.08 -15.62
N SER A 404 13.23 4.22 -14.99
CA SER A 404 14.51 4.47 -14.30
C SER A 404 14.71 3.52 -13.12
N TYR A 405 13.68 3.29 -12.31
CA TYR A 405 13.72 2.34 -11.20
C TYR A 405 13.98 0.90 -11.67
N LEU A 406 13.17 0.39 -12.61
CA LEU A 406 13.32 -0.99 -13.08
C LEU A 406 14.65 -1.23 -13.80
N ASN A 407 15.19 -0.25 -14.52
CA ASN A 407 16.52 -0.36 -15.11
C ASN A 407 17.62 -0.37 -14.03
N HIS A 408 17.54 0.51 -13.03
CA HIS A 408 18.51 0.54 -11.94
C HIS A 408 18.57 -0.81 -11.20
N ILE A 409 17.42 -1.40 -10.87
CA ILE A 409 17.40 -2.72 -10.21
C ILE A 409 17.93 -3.82 -11.14
N LYS A 410 17.58 -3.79 -12.42
CA LYS A 410 18.08 -4.75 -13.41
C LYS A 410 19.59 -4.68 -13.61
N GLU A 411 20.18 -3.50 -13.52
CA GLU A 411 21.64 -3.32 -13.59
C GLU A 411 22.36 -3.94 -12.39
N LEU A 412 21.71 -3.98 -11.22
CA LEU A 412 22.25 -4.60 -10.00
C LEU A 412 22.05 -6.12 -9.97
N ASP A 413 20.81 -6.59 -10.20
CA ASP A 413 20.39 -7.98 -9.97
C ASP A 413 20.29 -8.82 -11.25
N GLY A 414 20.47 -8.21 -12.43
CA GLY A 414 20.29 -8.87 -13.71
C GLY A 414 18.82 -9.04 -14.12
N ALA A 415 18.53 -10.07 -14.92
CA ALA A 415 17.19 -10.30 -15.44
C ALA A 415 16.19 -10.67 -14.32
N PHE A 416 15.00 -10.07 -14.35
CA PHE A 416 13.99 -10.31 -13.31
C PHE A 416 13.44 -11.73 -13.36
N SER A 417 13.30 -12.35 -12.19
CA SER A 417 12.43 -13.51 -11.96
C SER A 417 11.00 -13.06 -11.63
N ALA A 418 10.01 -13.97 -11.66
CA ALA A 418 8.63 -13.65 -11.29
C ALA A 418 8.49 -13.14 -9.84
N CYS A 419 9.17 -13.79 -8.90
CA CYS A 419 9.15 -13.40 -7.48
C CYS A 419 9.84 -12.04 -7.27
N THR A 420 11.03 -11.86 -7.85
CA THR A 420 11.75 -10.59 -7.76
C THR A 420 10.93 -9.45 -8.34
N LEU A 421 10.36 -9.63 -9.54
CA LEU A 421 9.53 -8.60 -10.17
C LEU A 421 8.31 -8.24 -9.32
N ALA A 422 7.61 -9.23 -8.77
CA ALA A 422 6.44 -8.99 -7.93
C ALA A 422 6.76 -8.11 -6.72
N ASN A 423 7.88 -8.37 -6.04
CA ASN A 423 8.34 -7.53 -4.93
C ASN A 423 8.72 -6.13 -5.40
N GLN A 424 9.48 -6.03 -6.49
CA GLN A 424 9.93 -4.73 -7.02
C GLN A 424 8.79 -3.84 -7.51
N LEU A 425 7.70 -4.42 -8.04
CA LEU A 425 6.52 -3.65 -8.40
C LEU A 425 5.82 -3.06 -7.17
N LYS A 426 5.81 -3.76 -6.02
CA LYS A 426 5.30 -3.21 -4.75
C LYS A 426 6.09 -2.00 -4.29
N VAL A 427 7.42 -2.12 -4.27
CA VAL A 427 8.31 -1.01 -3.93
C VAL A 427 8.06 0.18 -4.87
N LEU A 428 7.94 -0.09 -6.17
CA LEU A 428 7.67 0.96 -7.15
C LEU A 428 6.31 1.63 -6.94
N SER A 429 5.27 0.87 -6.61
CA SER A 429 3.94 1.42 -6.31
C SER A 429 3.99 2.38 -5.12
N SER A 430 4.66 1.98 -4.04
CA SER A 430 4.88 2.86 -2.88
C SER A 430 5.73 4.07 -3.23
N LEU A 431 6.77 3.91 -4.04
CA LEU A 431 7.65 5.00 -4.48
C LEU A 431 6.90 6.06 -5.30
N ILE A 432 5.94 5.63 -6.13
CA ILE A 432 5.07 6.54 -6.89
C ILE A 432 4.18 7.35 -5.94
N VAL A 433 3.62 6.72 -4.91
CA VAL A 433 2.80 7.39 -3.89
C VAL A 433 3.64 8.40 -3.10
N VAL A 434 4.84 8.03 -2.68
CA VAL A 434 5.78 8.94 -1.99
C VAL A 434 6.03 10.20 -2.82
N ASN A 435 6.40 10.06 -4.10
CA ASN A 435 6.66 11.21 -4.96
C ASN A 435 5.41 12.09 -5.15
N LYS A 436 4.23 11.47 -5.28
CA LYS A 436 2.94 12.19 -5.36
C LYS A 436 2.63 12.95 -4.07
N CYS A 437 2.94 12.40 -2.90
CA CYS A 437 2.79 13.09 -1.62
C CYS A 437 3.74 14.29 -1.49
N ILE A 438 4.97 14.19 -2.00
CA ILE A 438 5.92 15.32 -2.03
C ILE A 438 5.39 16.44 -2.94
N GLU A 439 4.80 16.13 -4.09
CA GLU A 439 4.16 17.13 -4.97
C GLU A 439 2.98 17.81 -4.30
N ASN A 440 2.11 17.04 -3.65
CA ASN A 440 0.91 17.54 -3.00
C ASN A 440 1.19 18.22 -1.64
N GLN A 441 2.45 18.22 -1.17
CA GLN A 441 2.85 18.74 0.14
C GLN A 441 2.04 18.11 1.31
N ASP A 442 1.69 16.83 1.18
CA ASP A 442 0.88 16.10 2.15
C ASP A 442 1.80 15.30 3.10
N SER A 443 2.11 15.88 4.26
CA SER A 443 3.01 15.28 5.25
C SER A 443 2.44 14.04 5.93
N ALA A 444 1.13 13.99 6.16
CA ALA A 444 0.48 12.88 6.84
C ALA A 444 0.51 11.61 5.98
N LYS A 445 0.08 11.72 4.72
CA LYS A 445 0.12 10.58 3.80
C LYS A 445 1.54 10.18 3.44
N LEU A 446 2.44 11.16 3.27
CA LEU A 446 3.86 10.87 3.05
C LEU A 446 4.42 9.98 4.16
N PHE A 447 4.17 10.36 5.42
CA PHE A 447 4.67 9.59 6.56
C PHE A 447 4.11 8.16 6.58
N THR A 448 2.80 8.00 6.36
CA THR A 448 2.17 6.67 6.27
C THR A 448 2.80 5.82 5.17
N GLU A 449 3.09 6.40 4.01
CA GLU A 449 3.72 5.65 2.92
C GLU A 449 5.20 5.35 3.19
N LEU A 450 5.95 6.25 3.84
CA LEU A 450 7.33 5.98 4.25
C LEU A 450 7.41 4.81 5.25
N GLN A 451 6.38 4.61 6.07
CA GLN A 451 6.27 3.46 6.97
C GLN A 451 5.95 2.13 6.26
N ASN A 452 5.70 2.15 4.96
CA ASN A 452 5.38 0.94 4.21
C ASN A 452 6.57 -0.06 4.29
N PRO A 453 6.34 -1.31 4.73
CA PRO A 453 7.40 -2.29 4.88
C PRO A 453 8.13 -2.62 3.57
N ASP A 454 7.48 -2.42 2.41
CA ASP A 454 8.06 -2.66 1.10
C ASP A 454 9.20 -1.67 0.76
N LEU A 455 9.21 -0.47 1.36
CA LEU A 455 10.29 0.51 1.16
C LEU A 455 11.54 0.22 2.00
N HIS A 456 11.45 -0.67 2.98
CA HIS A 456 12.53 -1.06 3.90
C HIS A 456 13.22 0.12 4.63
N LEU A 457 12.52 1.24 4.82
CA LEU A 457 13.02 2.39 5.58
C LEU A 457 12.95 2.13 7.09
N THR A 458 13.93 2.61 7.84
CA THR A 458 14.03 2.40 9.30
C THR A 458 14.22 3.71 10.05
N GLY A 459 13.91 3.72 11.35
CA GLY A 459 14.12 4.88 12.23
C GLY A 459 13.16 6.05 12.00
N LEU A 460 11.98 5.81 11.41
CA LEU A 460 10.99 6.85 11.15
C LEU A 460 10.26 7.29 12.42
N GLU A 461 10.22 8.60 12.64
CA GLU A 461 9.54 9.22 13.78
C GLU A 461 8.39 10.12 13.36
N HIS A 462 7.22 9.94 13.98
CA HIS A 462 6.00 10.66 13.61
C HIS A 462 6.13 12.19 13.80
N GLU A 463 6.82 12.63 14.84
CA GLU A 463 7.06 14.05 15.13
C GLU A 463 7.92 14.73 14.04
N SER A 464 8.69 13.94 13.30
CA SER A 464 9.60 14.40 12.24
C SER A 464 8.97 14.40 10.84
N ALA A 465 7.67 14.10 10.71
CA ALA A 465 6.94 14.04 9.44
C ALA A 465 7.11 15.30 8.56
N LEU A 466 7.03 16.48 9.16
CA LEU A 466 7.23 17.76 8.45
C LEU A 466 8.69 17.97 8.00
N GLN A 467 9.66 17.48 8.78
CA GLN A 467 11.08 17.58 8.43
C GLN A 467 11.41 16.68 7.24
N TYR A 468 10.91 15.44 7.22
CA TYR A 468 11.04 14.55 6.05
C TYR A 468 10.46 15.20 4.80
N LEU A 469 9.24 15.75 4.86
CA LEU A 469 8.61 16.42 3.72
C LEU A 469 9.45 17.61 3.22
N SER A 470 9.91 18.46 4.13
CA SER A 470 10.75 19.63 3.80
C SER A 470 12.04 19.20 3.08
N ASP A 471 12.78 18.25 3.65
CA ASP A 471 14.10 17.89 3.11
C ASP A 471 14.00 17.03 1.84
N LEU A 472 12.96 16.19 1.71
CA LEU A 472 12.65 15.50 0.46
C LEU A 472 12.24 16.48 -0.64
N THR A 473 11.43 17.49 -0.32
CA THR A 473 11.07 18.56 -1.27
C THR A 473 12.31 19.32 -1.75
N LYS A 474 13.23 19.67 -0.83
CA LYS A 474 14.51 20.31 -1.19
C LYS A 474 15.34 19.42 -2.12
N LYS A 475 15.45 18.12 -1.80
CA LYS A 475 16.20 17.16 -2.61
C LYS A 475 15.61 17.02 -4.01
N ARG A 476 14.28 16.97 -4.12
CA ARG A 476 13.58 16.93 -5.41
C ARG A 476 13.83 18.19 -6.22
N ASN A 477 13.69 19.38 -5.63
CA ASN A 477 13.92 20.65 -6.33
C ASN A 477 15.39 20.77 -6.82
N GLN A 478 16.36 20.27 -6.04
CA GLN A 478 17.76 20.19 -6.48
C GLN A 478 17.94 19.26 -7.69
N LYS A 479 17.22 18.14 -7.74
CA LYS A 479 17.23 17.21 -8.86
C LYS A 479 16.54 17.79 -10.10
N GLU A 480 15.47 18.53 -9.89
CA GLU A 480 14.76 19.27 -10.95
C GLU A 480 15.68 20.30 -11.61
N LEU A 481 16.40 21.07 -10.80
CA LEU A 481 17.40 22.05 -11.25
C LEU A 481 18.56 21.40 -12.02
N SER A 482 19.00 20.20 -11.65
CA SER A 482 20.12 19.53 -12.31
C SER A 482 19.72 18.84 -13.62
N LEU A 483 18.51 18.31 -13.72
CA LEU A 483 18.00 17.62 -14.91
C LEU A 483 17.29 18.54 -15.90
N GLY A 484 16.81 19.71 -15.47
CA GLY A 484 16.03 20.63 -16.31
C GLY A 484 14.66 20.09 -16.73
N SER A 485 14.15 19.08 -16.02
CA SER A 485 12.83 18.46 -16.26
C SER A 485 11.94 18.69 -15.03
N PRO A 486 10.67 19.10 -15.22
CA PRO A 486 9.72 19.29 -14.12
C PRO A 486 9.34 17.99 -13.40
N ASN A 487 9.62 16.82 -14.00
CA ASN A 487 9.28 15.51 -13.45
C ASN A 487 10.51 14.78 -12.87
N ALA A 488 11.26 15.46 -12.00
CA ALA A 488 12.45 14.90 -11.37
C ALA A 488 12.11 14.04 -10.13
N ASP A 489 11.38 12.95 -10.33
CA ASP A 489 11.00 12.02 -9.27
C ASP A 489 12.22 11.46 -8.54
N LEU A 490 12.12 11.35 -7.22
CA LEU A 490 13.16 10.75 -6.38
C LEU A 490 13.09 9.22 -6.46
N LEU A 491 14.26 8.60 -6.59
CA LEU A 491 14.45 7.16 -6.50
C LEU A 491 14.54 6.71 -5.03
N LEU A 492 14.34 5.42 -4.77
CA LEU A 492 14.35 4.86 -3.41
C LEU A 492 15.63 5.20 -2.63
N HIS A 493 16.80 5.03 -3.24
CA HIS A 493 18.09 5.33 -2.60
C HIS A 493 18.23 6.82 -2.25
N GLU A 494 17.65 7.73 -3.04
CA GLU A 494 17.69 9.16 -2.76
C GLU A 494 16.80 9.53 -1.56
N ILE A 495 15.64 8.88 -1.46
CA ILE A 495 14.73 9.02 -0.32
C ILE A 495 15.39 8.46 0.94
N GLU A 496 16.00 7.28 0.86
CA GLU A 496 16.71 6.64 1.97
C GLU A 496 17.81 7.54 2.54
N ILE A 497 18.64 8.15 1.68
CA ILE A 497 19.67 9.11 2.10
C ILE A 497 19.06 10.28 2.87
N VAL A 498 17.95 10.83 2.40
CA VAL A 498 17.28 11.97 3.05
C VAL A 498 16.67 11.56 4.39
N VAL A 499 15.97 10.43 4.43
CA VAL A 499 15.36 9.89 5.66
C VAL A 499 16.44 9.62 6.72
N ASN A 500 17.52 8.93 6.35
CA ASN A 500 18.62 8.65 7.26
C ASN A 500 19.27 9.94 7.79
N LYS A 501 19.43 10.96 6.95
CA LYS A 501 19.95 12.26 7.35
C LYS A 501 19.02 12.96 8.36
N VAL A 502 17.72 12.97 8.11
CA VAL A 502 16.74 13.57 9.03
C VAL A 502 16.75 12.81 10.36
N ASN A 503 16.72 11.48 10.33
CA ASN A 503 16.80 10.64 11.54
C ASN A 503 18.06 10.93 12.35
N GLN A 504 19.22 11.01 11.68
CA GLN A 504 20.47 11.35 12.34
C GLN A 504 20.41 12.75 12.97
N THR A 505 19.82 13.73 12.29
CA THR A 505 19.66 15.08 12.82
C THR A 505 18.79 15.09 14.07
N VAL A 506 17.70 14.31 14.08
CA VAL A 506 16.81 14.21 15.24
C VAL A 506 17.51 13.52 16.42
N ILE A 507 18.21 12.41 16.19
CA ILE A 507 19.01 11.73 17.21
C ILE A 507 20.05 12.69 17.82
N GLU A 508 20.70 13.50 16.98
CA GLU A 508 21.66 14.51 17.43
C GLU A 508 21.01 15.61 18.28
N GLU A 509 19.86 16.14 17.86
CA GLU A 509 19.12 17.16 18.62
C GLU A 509 18.59 16.59 19.96
N MET A 510 18.04 15.37 19.96
CA MET A 510 17.64 14.69 21.21
C MET A 510 18.84 14.45 22.12
N GLY A 511 19.99 14.07 21.56
CA GLY A 511 21.23 13.90 22.32
C GLY A 511 21.70 15.21 22.97
N LYS A 512 21.61 16.34 22.27
CA LYS A 512 21.89 17.67 22.86
C LYS A 512 20.94 18.00 23.99
N LEU A 513 19.62 17.82 23.77
CA LEU A 513 18.59 18.07 24.78
C LEU A 513 18.79 17.21 26.03
N GLU A 514 19.18 15.95 25.87
CA GLU A 514 19.51 15.05 26.98
C GLU A 514 20.65 15.61 27.85
N ILE A 515 21.73 16.09 27.23
CA ILE A 515 22.87 16.67 27.96
C ILE A 515 22.47 17.99 28.63
N ILE A 516 21.72 18.85 27.94
CA ILE A 516 21.26 20.13 28.49
C ILE A 516 20.33 19.91 29.68
N SER A 517 19.41 18.94 29.61
CA SER A 517 18.56 18.56 30.74
C SER A 517 19.42 18.12 31.92
N LYS A 518 20.37 17.20 31.71
CA LYS A 518 21.27 16.75 32.78
C LYS A 518 22.08 17.88 33.41
N ILE A 519 22.57 18.83 32.61
CA ILE A 519 23.27 20.02 33.12
C ILE A 519 22.34 20.85 34.01
N ASN A 520 21.12 21.14 33.56
CA ASN A 520 20.15 21.92 34.35
C ASN A 520 19.76 21.20 35.65
N ASP A 521 19.54 19.89 35.59
CA ASP A 521 19.12 19.06 36.74
C ASP A 521 20.21 18.96 37.81
N CYS A 522 21.48 18.87 37.39
CA CYS A 522 22.58 18.71 38.33
C CYS A 522 23.19 20.04 38.80
N LEU A 523 22.90 21.16 38.13
CA LEU A 523 23.68 22.40 38.27
C LEU A 523 23.88 22.85 39.73
N ASP A 524 22.83 22.78 40.55
CA ASP A 524 22.87 23.29 41.92
C ASP A 524 23.78 22.44 42.83
N GLN A 525 23.80 21.13 42.62
CA GLN A 525 24.52 20.14 43.44
C GLN A 525 25.80 19.60 42.80
N ALA A 526 26.05 19.90 41.52
CA ALA A 526 27.14 19.33 40.75
C ALA A 526 28.52 19.82 41.20
N THR A 527 29.50 18.93 41.09
CA THR A 527 30.92 19.27 41.18
C THR A 527 31.44 19.75 39.81
N SER A 528 32.54 20.51 39.82
CA SER A 528 33.15 21.03 38.58
C SER A 528 33.55 19.91 37.61
N ASP A 529 33.94 18.74 38.13
CA ASP A 529 34.29 17.57 37.31
C ASP A 529 33.06 16.94 36.63
N GLN A 530 31.90 16.92 37.29
CA GLN A 530 30.65 16.41 36.70
C GLN A 530 30.15 17.30 35.56
N ILE A 531 30.23 18.63 35.72
CA ILE A 531 29.90 19.56 34.63
C ILE A 531 30.88 19.39 33.46
N LEU A 532 32.18 19.25 33.74
CA LEU A 532 33.16 19.04 32.69
C LEU A 532 32.88 17.74 31.91
N GLU A 533 32.53 16.65 32.59
CA GLU A 533 32.16 15.38 31.95
C GLU A 533 30.95 15.56 31.00
N LEU A 534 29.92 16.29 31.43
CA LEU A 534 28.75 16.59 30.61
C LEU A 534 29.09 17.48 29.41
N LEU A 535 29.96 18.48 29.58
CA LEU A 535 30.40 19.37 28.51
C LEU A 535 31.29 18.67 27.47
N LEU A 536 32.13 17.73 27.91
CA LEU A 536 32.97 16.91 27.02
C LEU A 536 32.20 15.79 26.34
N ASN A 537 30.94 15.54 26.73
CA ASN A 537 30.14 14.50 26.11
C ASN A 537 29.87 14.84 24.62
N PRO A 538 30.22 13.95 23.67
CA PRO A 538 30.07 14.23 22.24
C PRO A 538 28.62 14.49 21.83
N LYS A 539 27.63 13.96 22.57
CA LYS A 539 26.20 14.24 22.31
C LYS A 539 25.85 15.72 22.51
N GLY A 540 26.52 16.40 23.44
CA GLY A 540 26.26 17.81 23.77
C GLY A 540 26.72 18.79 22.69
N LYS A 541 27.66 18.39 21.83
CA LYS A 541 28.24 19.21 20.72
C LYS A 541 28.76 20.60 21.14
N PHE A 542 29.17 20.77 22.40
CA PHE A 542 29.85 21.98 22.87
C PHE A 542 31.25 22.08 22.28
N LYS A 543 31.65 23.30 21.89
CA LYS A 543 32.94 23.61 21.27
C LYS A 543 33.83 24.34 22.26
N ASN A 544 35.15 24.19 22.07
CA ASN A 544 36.18 24.91 22.83
C ASN A 544 36.17 24.65 24.35
N VAL A 545 35.66 23.50 24.82
CA VAL A 545 35.66 23.18 26.25
C VAL A 545 37.09 22.96 26.73
N MET A 546 37.55 23.78 27.69
CA MET A 546 38.88 23.72 28.30
C MET A 546 38.81 23.09 29.69
N PRO A 547 39.43 21.92 29.94
CA PRO A 547 39.41 21.25 31.25
C PRO A 547 39.93 22.10 32.41
N THR A 548 40.86 23.02 32.13
CA THR A 548 41.42 23.97 33.11
C THR A 548 40.40 24.97 33.65
N ASN A 549 39.29 25.17 32.93
CA ASN A 549 38.26 26.16 33.26
C ASN A 549 37.01 25.52 33.88
N LYS A 550 37.08 24.25 34.31
CA LYS A 550 35.92 23.52 34.87
C LYS A 550 35.20 24.26 36.00
N ASP A 551 35.96 24.90 36.89
CA ASP A 551 35.41 25.67 38.01
C ASP A 551 34.72 26.95 37.53
N VAL A 552 35.28 27.59 36.50
CA VAL A 552 34.69 28.79 35.85
C VAL A 552 33.37 28.44 35.18
N TYR A 553 33.30 27.31 34.47
CA TYR A 553 32.07 26.87 33.83
C TYR A 553 30.95 26.67 34.84
N LEU A 554 31.19 25.89 35.91
CA LEU A 554 30.20 25.66 36.96
C LEU A 554 29.72 26.99 37.59
N GLN A 555 30.65 27.89 37.94
CA GLN A 555 30.29 29.18 38.54
C GLN A 555 29.53 30.08 37.57
N SER A 556 29.97 30.15 36.31
CA SER A 556 29.33 30.99 35.28
C SER A 556 27.91 30.51 34.96
N PHE A 557 27.68 29.19 34.92
CA PHE A 557 26.37 28.61 34.67
C PHE A 557 25.43 28.85 35.85
N LYS A 558 25.91 28.67 37.10
CA LYS A 558 25.15 28.98 38.31
C LYS A 558 24.74 30.44 38.36
N HIS A 559 25.70 31.35 38.14
CA HIS A 559 25.45 32.78 38.13
C HIS A 559 24.47 33.18 37.02
N PHE A 560 24.58 32.57 35.83
CA PHE A 560 23.65 32.83 34.73
C PHE A 560 22.23 32.33 35.06
N LYS A 561 22.09 31.15 35.69
CA LYS A 561 20.80 30.63 36.15
C LYS A 561 20.16 31.55 37.20
N GLU A 562 20.92 32.00 38.19
CA GLU A 562 20.45 32.97 39.21
C GLU A 562 20.00 34.29 38.58
N THR A 563 20.65 34.73 37.49
CA THR A 563 20.27 35.95 36.78
C THR A 563 18.97 35.79 35.97
N LEU A 564 18.65 34.56 35.54
CA LEU A 564 17.40 34.24 34.85
C LEU A 564 16.22 34.07 35.83
N GLU A 565 16.50 33.64 37.05
CA GLU A 565 15.54 33.54 38.17
C GLU A 565 15.19 34.95 38.69
N GLY A 566 14.44 35.72 37.89
CA GLY A 566 13.80 36.95 38.36
C GLY A 566 12.80 36.68 39.51
N PRO A 567 12.35 37.71 40.25
CA PRO A 567 11.58 37.56 41.49
C PRO A 567 10.20 36.90 41.36
N ASP A 568 9.72 36.58 40.15
CA ASP A 568 8.32 36.14 39.92
C ASP A 568 8.15 34.91 39.01
N ASP A 569 9.22 34.23 38.56
CA ASP A 569 9.04 32.99 37.78
C ASP A 569 10.23 32.03 37.95
N GLY A 570 10.11 31.11 38.90
CA GLY A 570 11.13 30.10 39.17
C GLY A 570 10.98 28.91 38.24
N SER A 571 11.63 28.94 37.06
CA SER A 571 11.98 27.74 36.27
C SER A 571 12.54 28.06 34.86
N GLN A 572 13.44 29.05 34.72
CA GLN A 572 14.11 29.24 33.42
C GLN A 572 15.32 28.32 33.26
N SER A 573 15.24 27.39 32.30
CA SER A 573 16.34 26.46 31.97
C SER A 573 17.37 27.13 31.06
N ILE A 574 18.64 26.76 31.26
CA ILE A 574 19.75 27.17 30.40
C ILE A 574 19.70 26.35 29.10
N TRP A 575 19.72 27.02 27.94
CA TRP A 575 19.73 26.35 26.63
C TRP A 575 21.14 26.20 26.07
N HIS A 576 21.31 25.34 25.05
CA HIS A 576 22.59 25.06 24.39
C HIS A 576 23.38 26.34 24.05
N ASN A 577 22.71 27.31 23.41
CA ASN A 577 23.36 28.54 22.96
C ASN A 577 23.86 29.39 24.14
N ASN A 578 23.15 29.39 25.28
CA ASN A 578 23.60 30.09 26.47
C ASN A 578 24.88 29.46 27.02
N ILE A 579 24.91 28.13 27.15
CA ILE A 579 26.08 27.37 27.60
C ILE A 579 27.28 27.63 26.69
N GLN A 580 27.09 27.53 25.36
CA GLN A 580 28.15 27.76 24.39
C GLN A 580 28.68 29.21 24.45
N ASN A 581 27.80 30.20 24.57
CA ASN A 581 28.20 31.60 24.67
C ASN A 581 29.02 31.86 25.95
N LEU A 582 28.64 31.26 27.09
CA LEU A 582 29.40 31.38 28.33
C LEU A 582 30.79 30.74 28.20
N ILE A 583 30.89 29.57 27.56
CA ILE A 583 32.19 28.93 27.28
C ILE A 583 33.07 29.86 26.43
N ASP A 584 32.51 30.40 25.33
CA ASP A 584 33.25 31.27 24.42
C ASP A 584 33.60 32.64 25.04
N GLU A 585 32.82 33.15 25.98
CA GLU A 585 33.12 34.38 26.74
C GLU A 585 34.23 34.15 27.77
N TYR A 586 34.10 33.12 28.63
CA TYR A 586 34.98 32.97 29.79
C TYR A 586 36.32 32.31 29.48
N ASN A 587 36.43 31.56 28.38
CA ASN A 587 37.70 30.99 27.95
C ASN A 587 38.79 32.05 27.70
N PRO A 588 38.60 33.01 26.76
CA PRO A 588 39.62 34.02 26.48
C PRO A 588 39.84 34.95 27.69
N LEU A 589 38.79 35.25 28.46
CA LEU A 589 38.91 36.06 29.68
C LEU A 589 39.82 35.38 30.72
N THR A 590 39.64 34.08 30.93
CA THR A 590 40.42 33.30 31.91
C THR A 590 41.87 33.12 31.46
N GLU A 591 42.09 32.87 30.17
CA GLU A 591 43.43 32.77 29.60
C GLU A 591 44.21 34.09 29.72
N CYS A 592 43.57 35.22 29.36
CA CYS A 592 44.14 36.56 29.52
C CYS A 592 44.44 36.90 30.98
N ALA A 593 43.52 36.59 31.90
CA ALA A 593 43.70 36.82 33.32
C ALA A 593 44.90 36.03 33.88
N ARG A 594 45.03 34.75 33.50
CA ARG A 594 46.16 33.91 33.90
C ARG A 594 47.50 34.46 33.41
N GLU A 595 47.60 34.84 32.13
CA GLU A 595 48.84 35.38 31.57
C GLU A 595 49.30 36.64 32.32
N ILE A 596 48.35 37.52 32.65
CA ILE A 596 48.64 38.75 33.38
C ILE A 596 49.04 38.46 34.83
N VAL A 597 48.35 37.54 35.51
CA VAL A 597 48.71 37.17 36.88
C VAL A 597 50.07 36.48 36.97
N GLU A 598 50.43 35.63 36.00
CA GLU A 598 51.78 35.03 35.93
C GLU A 598 52.86 36.12 35.80
N LYS A 599 52.63 37.16 34.99
CA LYS A 599 53.54 38.31 34.90
C LYS A 599 53.61 39.11 36.21
N ILE A 600 52.50 39.25 36.93
CA ILE A 600 52.47 39.89 38.25
C ILE A 600 53.22 39.07 39.29
N ASP A 601 53.10 37.74 39.26
CA ASP A 601 53.87 36.81 40.07
C ASP A 601 55.37 37.02 39.86
N HIS A 602 55.82 37.00 38.60
CA HIS A 602 57.22 37.22 38.26
C HIS A 602 57.74 38.58 38.74
N LEU A 603 56.93 39.65 38.62
CA LEU A 603 57.31 40.96 39.12
C LEU A 603 57.44 40.99 40.65
N ASN A 604 56.45 40.45 41.38
CA ASN A 604 56.49 40.42 42.84
C ASN A 604 57.66 39.57 43.36
N ILE A 605 57.93 38.41 42.76
CA ILE A 605 59.10 37.57 43.10
C ILE A 605 60.40 38.32 42.81
N SER A 606 60.51 38.99 41.65
CA SER A 606 61.69 39.80 41.29
C SER A 606 61.96 40.95 42.28
N LEU A 607 60.91 41.53 42.88
CA LEU A 607 61.03 42.55 43.92
C LEU A 607 61.54 41.95 45.25
N ILE A 608 61.10 40.73 45.59
CA ILE A 608 61.56 39.99 46.78
C ILE A 608 63.03 39.60 46.63
N ASP A 609 63.42 39.06 45.48
CA ASP A 609 64.77 38.57 45.19
C ASP A 609 65.80 39.69 44.94
N ASN A 610 65.37 40.96 44.98
CA ASN A 610 66.21 42.12 44.70
C ASN A 610 66.80 42.20 43.27
N ASN A 611 66.13 41.58 42.31
CA ASN A 611 66.57 41.53 40.92
C ASN A 611 66.14 42.79 40.15
N LYS A 612 66.95 43.85 40.27
CA LYS A 612 66.69 45.15 39.63
C LYS A 612 66.76 45.17 38.09
N PRO A 613 67.73 44.49 37.43
CA PRO A 613 67.92 44.61 35.98
C PRO A 613 66.70 44.23 35.13
N GLN A 614 65.85 43.33 35.62
CA GLN A 614 64.69 42.82 34.88
C GLN A 614 63.38 43.60 35.16
N LEU A 615 63.38 44.57 36.10
CA LEU A 615 62.17 45.29 36.50
C LEU A 615 61.47 45.99 35.32
N MET A 616 62.22 46.72 34.50
CA MET A 616 61.66 47.45 33.37
C MET A 616 61.11 46.51 32.29
N HIS A 617 61.66 45.29 32.18
CA HIS A 617 61.13 44.28 31.30
C HIS A 617 59.77 43.78 31.81
N HIS A 618 59.66 43.43 33.09
CA HIS A 618 58.39 42.99 33.70
C HIS A 618 57.30 44.08 33.65
N LEU A 619 57.64 45.35 33.93
CA LEU A 619 56.69 46.47 33.84
C LEU A 619 56.19 46.72 32.40
N LYS A 620 57.06 46.52 31.39
CA LYS A 620 56.66 46.58 29.99
C LYS A 620 55.75 45.41 29.61
N LEU A 621 56.02 44.20 30.08
CA LEU A 621 55.20 43.02 29.83
C LEU A 621 53.78 43.13 30.40
N LEU A 622 53.61 43.90 31.49
CA LEU A 622 52.32 44.21 32.11
C LEU A 622 51.57 45.38 31.45
N ASN A 623 52.13 45.98 30.39
CA ASN A 623 51.55 47.13 29.69
C ASN A 623 51.17 48.30 30.61
N ILE A 624 51.98 48.58 31.64
CA ILE A 624 51.75 49.69 32.57
C ILE A 624 51.74 51.02 31.78
N THR A 625 50.67 51.79 31.94
CA THR A 625 50.47 53.06 31.25
C THR A 625 51.38 54.15 31.84
N GLY A 626 51.93 55.02 30.98
CA GLY A 626 52.66 56.21 31.42
C GLY A 626 54.07 55.99 31.97
N LEU A 627 54.70 54.83 31.71
CA LEU A 627 56.11 54.59 32.06
C LEU A 627 57.04 55.56 31.34
N ILE A 628 57.98 56.17 32.08
CA ILE A 628 58.96 57.14 31.56
C ILE A 628 60.32 56.42 31.43
N PRO A 629 60.82 56.16 30.21
CA PRO A 629 62.09 55.47 29.99
C PRO A 629 63.31 56.17 30.62
N GLU A 630 63.26 57.50 30.76
CA GLU A 630 64.32 58.36 31.27
C GLU A 630 64.36 58.41 32.81
N CYS A 631 63.33 57.90 33.49
CA CYS A 631 63.29 57.82 34.94
C CYS A 631 64.16 56.64 35.43
N SER A 632 64.89 56.83 36.54
CA SER A 632 65.82 55.81 37.02
C SER A 632 65.09 54.52 37.43
N VAL A 633 65.62 53.37 37.00
CA VAL A 633 65.08 52.05 37.37
C VAL A 633 65.05 51.88 38.90
N ASP A 634 66.00 52.50 39.61
CA ASP A 634 66.05 52.50 41.07
C ASP A 634 64.86 53.22 41.73
N SER A 635 64.33 54.28 41.10
CA SER A 635 63.15 55.01 41.59
C SER A 635 61.92 54.10 41.57
N TYR A 636 61.65 53.45 40.45
CA TYR A 636 60.54 52.49 40.33
C TYR A 636 60.73 51.30 41.27
N PHE A 637 61.94 50.74 41.33
CA PHE A 637 62.25 49.58 42.18
C PHE A 637 62.03 49.90 43.66
N LYS A 638 62.54 51.05 44.14
CA LYS A 638 62.40 51.44 45.55
C LYS A 638 60.96 51.71 45.93
N ALA A 639 60.19 52.38 45.07
CA ALA A 639 58.78 52.66 45.32
C ALA A 639 57.95 51.37 45.37
N LEU A 640 58.08 50.50 44.38
CA LEU A 640 57.37 49.21 44.34
C LEU A 640 57.77 48.31 45.51
N LYS A 641 59.06 48.23 45.83
CA LYS A 641 59.53 47.43 46.97
C LYS A 641 59.01 47.94 48.31
N ASN A 642 58.98 49.26 48.52
CA ASN A 642 58.41 49.83 49.73
C ASN A 642 56.91 49.52 49.85
N SER A 643 56.16 49.65 48.77
CA SER A 643 54.73 49.29 48.75
C SER A 643 54.49 47.81 49.03
N LEU A 644 55.36 46.92 48.52
CA LEU A 644 55.30 45.49 48.83
C LEU A 644 55.60 45.21 50.31
N LEU A 645 56.64 45.85 50.88
CA LEU A 645 57.05 45.66 52.28
C LEU A 645 55.95 46.09 53.28
N CYS A 646 55.20 47.15 52.96
CA CYS A 646 54.07 47.59 53.79
C CYS A 646 52.96 46.53 53.90
N ARG A 647 52.85 45.61 52.92
CA ARG A 647 51.81 44.57 52.85
C ARG A 647 52.29 43.20 53.33
N SER A 648 53.60 42.98 53.35
CA SER A 648 54.22 41.75 53.85
C SER A 648 54.49 41.76 55.36
N ALA A 649 54.06 42.80 56.08
CA ALA A 649 54.27 42.93 57.52
C ALA A 649 53.43 41.92 58.33
N ASP A 650 52.23 41.58 57.85
CA ASP A 650 51.37 40.54 58.43
C ASP A 650 51.74 39.14 57.90
N HIS A 651 52.04 38.20 58.80
CA HIS A 651 52.53 36.86 58.45
C HIS A 651 51.44 35.88 58.01
N ASP A 652 50.16 36.27 58.05
CA ASP A 652 49.00 35.39 57.83
C ASP A 652 48.34 35.56 56.46
N TRP A 653 49.12 35.82 55.39
CA TRP A 653 48.54 35.88 54.04
C TRP A 653 48.18 34.49 53.51
N SER A 654 46.91 34.25 53.21
CA SER A 654 46.39 33.00 52.62
C SER A 654 46.85 32.75 51.17
N GLY A 655 47.40 33.78 50.51
CA GLY A 655 47.83 33.72 49.11
C GLY A 655 46.80 34.30 48.13
N TRP A 656 45.56 34.55 48.56
CA TRP A 656 44.51 35.16 47.73
C TRP A 656 44.75 36.65 47.50
N LEU A 657 44.59 37.11 46.26
CA LEU A 657 44.67 38.50 45.85
C LEU A 657 43.64 38.79 44.75
N ASP A 658 43.02 39.97 44.82
CA ASP A 658 42.11 40.50 43.82
C ASP A 658 42.89 41.21 42.70
N HIS A 659 42.48 40.98 41.45
CA HIS A 659 43.00 41.65 40.28
C HIS A 659 41.87 42.19 39.41
N HIS A 660 42.04 43.42 38.94
CA HIS A 660 41.17 44.03 37.93
C HIS A 660 41.91 43.98 36.58
N ILE A 661 41.62 42.95 35.78
CA ILE A 661 42.42 42.62 34.59
C ILE A 661 41.64 42.86 33.30
N CYS A 662 40.50 42.18 33.13
CA CYS A 662 39.85 42.08 31.81
C CYS A 662 38.61 42.98 31.67
N THR A 663 37.87 43.23 32.76
CA THR A 663 36.65 44.05 32.75
C THR A 663 36.50 44.84 34.04
N PRO A 664 36.03 46.10 34.01
CA PRO A 664 35.85 46.93 35.21
C PRO A 664 34.79 46.40 36.20
N SER A 665 33.94 45.46 35.76
CA SER A 665 32.75 45.03 36.49
C SER A 665 32.86 43.66 37.16
N LYS A 666 33.97 42.93 36.99
CA LYS A 666 34.16 41.58 37.54
C LYS A 666 35.55 41.46 38.16
N ASP A 667 35.60 41.13 39.43
CA ASP A 667 36.85 40.98 40.18
C ASP A 667 37.39 39.56 40.04
N PHE A 668 38.65 39.44 39.60
CA PHE A 668 39.33 38.15 39.47
C PHE A 668 40.14 37.87 40.73
N TYR A 669 39.80 36.81 41.45
CA TYR A 669 40.55 36.40 42.64
C TYR A 669 41.49 35.26 42.29
N TYR A 670 42.76 35.42 42.64
CA TYR A 670 43.80 34.43 42.36
C TYR A 670 44.60 34.11 43.62
N ASN A 671 44.83 32.83 43.88
CA ASN A 671 45.72 32.37 44.93
C ASN A 671 47.14 32.19 44.38
N HIS A 672 48.04 33.09 44.75
CA HIS A 672 49.42 33.07 44.29
C HIS A 672 50.25 31.90 44.85
N LYS A 673 49.79 31.24 45.93
CA LYS A 673 50.42 30.05 46.51
C LYS A 673 49.92 28.75 45.88
N THR A 674 48.60 28.56 45.83
CA THR A 674 47.97 27.31 45.35
C THR A 674 47.67 27.31 43.85
N LYS A 675 47.76 28.47 43.19
CA LYS A 675 47.44 28.71 41.76
C LYS A 675 45.95 28.49 41.41
N GLN A 676 45.07 28.48 42.42
CA GLN A 676 43.61 28.43 42.26
C GLN A 676 43.03 29.83 41.95
N PHE A 677 41.87 29.90 41.32
CA PHE A 677 41.23 31.18 40.96
C PHE A 677 39.69 31.11 40.88
N THR A 678 39.02 32.26 40.96
CA THR A 678 37.55 32.39 40.90
C THR A 678 37.14 33.78 40.38
N TRP A 679 36.00 33.86 39.68
CA TRP A 679 35.48 35.09 39.05
C TRP A 679 34.23 35.69 39.75
N PHE A 680 33.50 34.88 40.52
CA PHE A 680 32.16 35.25 41.00
C PHE A 680 31.99 35.18 42.51
N SER A 681 32.83 34.40 43.19
CA SER A 681 32.78 34.24 44.64
C SER A 681 34.05 34.78 45.28
N VAL A 682 33.89 35.61 46.31
CA VAL A 682 35.01 36.00 47.16
C VAL A 682 35.44 34.78 47.97
N PRO A 683 36.70 34.33 47.89
CA PRO A 683 37.18 33.22 48.71
C PRO A 683 37.02 33.54 50.20
N SER A 684 36.59 32.57 51.02
CA SER A 684 36.39 32.78 52.47
C SER A 684 37.66 33.19 53.22
N GLU A 685 38.83 32.83 52.66
CA GLU A 685 40.16 33.11 53.22
C GLU A 685 40.79 34.39 52.65
N TYR A 686 40.07 35.14 51.81
CA TYR A 686 40.57 36.37 51.22
C TYR A 686 40.65 37.50 52.27
N THR A 687 41.82 38.11 52.38
CA THR A 687 42.05 39.28 53.22
C THR A 687 42.55 40.44 52.37
N ALA A 688 41.79 41.55 52.41
CA ALA A 688 42.19 42.76 51.70
C ALA A 688 43.49 43.33 52.29
N ASN A 689 44.30 43.95 51.45
CA ASN A 689 45.50 44.70 51.82
C ASN A 689 46.73 43.93 52.32
N VAL A 690 46.75 42.60 52.22
CA VAL A 690 47.90 41.77 52.62
C VAL A 690 48.57 41.12 51.39
N GLY A 691 49.87 40.83 51.46
CA GLY A 691 50.57 40.02 50.46
C GLY A 691 51.12 40.80 49.26
N TYR A 692 51.05 40.18 48.07
CA TYR A 692 51.60 40.73 46.83
C TYR A 692 50.90 42.03 46.37
N LEU A 693 51.54 42.75 45.45
CA LEU A 693 50.94 43.89 44.74
C LEU A 693 50.10 43.37 43.56
N ASN A 694 48.87 43.88 43.43
CA ASN A 694 48.00 43.59 42.28
C ASN A 694 48.24 44.57 41.12
N SER A 695 47.58 44.33 39.98
CA SER A 695 47.73 45.15 38.76
C SER A 695 47.49 46.64 39.00
N LEU A 696 46.43 46.97 39.73
CA LEU A 696 46.03 48.35 40.03
C LEU A 696 47.07 49.05 40.91
N MET A 697 47.56 48.39 41.96
CA MET A 697 48.57 48.94 42.86
C MET A 697 49.89 49.19 42.12
N ILE A 698 50.32 48.26 41.28
CA ILE A 698 51.54 48.44 40.46
C ILE A 698 51.40 49.68 39.57
N GLN A 699 50.24 49.84 38.91
CA GLN A 699 49.95 51.02 38.08
C GLN A 699 49.95 52.31 38.90
N GLN A 700 49.32 52.32 40.08
CA GLN A 700 49.28 53.50 40.97
C GLN A 700 50.67 53.91 41.45
N VAL A 701 51.50 52.95 41.86
CA VAL A 701 52.88 53.21 42.28
C VAL A 701 53.72 53.76 41.12
N CYS A 702 53.60 53.17 39.93
CA CYS A 702 54.30 53.67 38.75
C CYS A 702 53.84 55.09 38.38
N ASN A 703 52.54 55.37 38.40
CA ASN A 703 52.01 56.71 38.17
C ASN A 703 52.56 57.73 39.16
N HIS A 704 52.68 57.37 40.44
CA HIS A 704 53.27 58.23 41.45
C HIS A 704 54.73 58.54 41.16
N VAL A 705 55.55 57.52 40.82
CA VAL A 705 56.96 57.71 40.45
C VAL A 705 57.09 58.60 39.20
N CYS A 706 56.26 58.37 38.19
CA CYS A 706 56.24 59.20 36.98
C CYS A 706 55.85 60.65 37.29
N SER A 707 54.85 60.86 38.13
CA SER A 707 54.42 62.19 38.57
C SER A 707 55.52 62.92 39.32
N GLU A 708 56.20 62.24 40.24
CA GLU A 708 57.33 62.82 40.99
C GLU A 708 58.52 63.15 40.09
N TYR A 709 58.84 62.28 39.12
CA TYR A 709 59.89 62.56 38.13
C TYR A 709 59.55 63.76 37.23
N ASN A 710 58.32 63.83 36.72
CA ASN A 710 57.85 64.98 35.93
C ASN A 710 57.86 66.27 36.76
N ARG A 711 57.49 66.19 38.04
CA ARG A 711 57.57 67.30 38.98
C ARG A 711 59.02 67.75 39.18
N GLU A 712 59.96 66.81 39.34
CA GLU A 712 61.39 67.12 39.45
C GLU A 712 61.95 67.77 38.18
N LEU A 713 61.60 67.27 36.99
CA LEU A 713 61.98 67.89 35.71
C LEU A 713 61.40 69.29 35.55
N TYR A 714 60.13 69.48 35.94
CA TYR A 714 59.49 70.78 35.94
C TYR A 714 60.20 71.75 36.90
N PHE A 715 60.56 71.29 38.10
CA PHE A 715 61.36 72.07 39.03
C PHE A 715 62.72 72.44 38.43
N LYS A 716 63.45 71.49 37.85
CA LYS A 716 64.77 71.72 37.22
C LYS A 716 64.69 72.74 36.09
N SER A 717 63.70 72.61 35.22
CA SER A 717 63.50 73.50 34.07
C SER A 717 63.15 74.93 34.49
N ASN A 718 62.57 75.11 35.69
CA ASN A 718 62.20 76.41 36.24
C ASN A 718 63.16 76.90 37.34
N LEU A 719 64.32 76.25 37.55
CA LEU A 719 65.26 76.62 38.63
C LEU A 719 65.72 78.08 38.54
N GLU A 720 66.01 78.60 37.34
CA GLU A 720 66.42 80.00 37.18
C GLU A 720 65.30 80.97 37.57
N SER A 721 64.06 80.68 37.17
CA SER A 721 62.88 81.47 37.55
C SER A 721 62.61 81.39 39.05
N ILE A 722 62.81 80.21 39.66
CA ILE A 722 62.67 80.01 41.11
C ILE A 722 63.76 80.75 41.87
N PHE A 723 65.03 80.70 41.43
CA PHE A 723 66.13 81.46 42.04
C PHE A 723 65.93 82.96 41.86
N PHE A 724 65.43 83.41 40.71
CA PHE A 724 65.06 84.81 40.49
C PHE A 724 63.96 85.25 41.46
N LEU A 725 62.88 84.49 41.60
CA LEU A 725 61.80 84.79 42.56
C LEU A 725 62.27 84.74 44.01
N GLN A 726 63.11 83.76 44.39
CA GLN A 726 63.65 83.64 45.75
C GLN A 726 64.65 84.76 46.09
N SER A 727 65.51 85.15 45.14
CA SER A 727 66.41 86.29 45.31
C SER A 727 65.63 87.59 45.37
N PHE A 728 64.66 87.80 44.48
CA PHE A 728 63.76 88.94 44.53
C PHE A 728 63.00 89.03 45.87
N HIS A 729 62.45 87.93 46.36
CA HIS A 729 61.79 87.88 47.67
C HIS A 729 62.77 88.15 48.83
N LYS A 730 63.97 87.55 48.82
CA LYS A 730 65.00 87.84 49.85
C LYS A 730 65.41 89.31 49.83
N THR A 731 65.66 89.88 48.66
CA THR A 731 66.03 91.29 48.53
C THR A 731 64.90 92.19 49.00
N ASN A 732 63.64 91.87 48.67
CA ASN A 732 62.48 92.63 49.11
C ASN A 732 62.22 92.50 50.63
N SER A 733 62.41 91.31 51.22
CA SER A 733 62.34 91.12 52.68
C SER A 733 63.47 91.84 53.42
N ILE A 734 64.70 91.87 52.88
CA ILE A 734 65.80 92.68 53.42
C ILE A 734 65.46 94.17 53.32
N TYR A 735 64.86 94.61 52.22
CA TYR A 735 64.41 95.99 52.03
C TYR A 735 63.30 96.38 53.03
N GLN A 736 62.35 95.49 53.31
CA GLN A 736 61.33 95.69 54.35
C GLN A 736 61.95 95.75 55.75
N GLY A 737 62.89 94.87 56.09
CA GLY A 737 63.61 94.92 57.38
C GLY A 737 64.45 96.18 57.55
N PHE A 738 65.07 96.69 56.49
CA PHE A 738 65.74 98.00 56.51
C PHE A 738 64.77 99.16 56.71
N LYS A 739 63.54 99.03 56.20
CA LYS A 739 62.48 100.04 56.34
C LYS A 739 61.82 100.03 57.73
N GLU A 740 61.97 98.95 58.50
CA GLU A 740 61.51 98.85 59.90
C GLU A 740 62.59 99.30 60.91
N HIS A 741 63.85 99.43 60.49
CA HIS A 741 64.97 99.93 61.31
C HIS A 741 65.37 101.40 61.03
N LEU A 742 64.68 102.05 60.08
CA LEU A 742 64.61 103.51 59.88
C LEU A 742 63.34 104.04 60.53
#